data_AF-Q54VZ0-F1
#
_entry.id   AF-Q54VZ0-F1
#
_cell.length_a   1.000
_cell.length_b   1.000
_cell.length_c   1.000
_cell.angle_alpha   90.00
_cell.angle_beta   90.00
_cell.angle_gamma   90.00
#
_symmetry.space_group_name_H-M   'P 1'
#
loop_
_entity.id
_entity.type
_entity.pdbx_description
1 polymer ?
#
loop_
_entity_poly.entity_id
_entity_poly.type
_entity_poly.pdbx_seq_one_letter_code
_entity_poly.pdbx_strand_id
1 'polypeptide(L)'
;MNKKKKKKKRKFTILNIVLKSNNNAYQISSLDFQCFSKISQVTISNSNISSSFLRGNTTIEFISFSNNTIEYNELFSSQINTKLKNVFITNIPPPNSQININFSIIASLSNLQFQLNTWGENRTSDFTQFSLIPNDNFIYTIFFNGALISPSIVDLRNLTILNYIDLRNVILDFNYQGKIPLILPQSVTSLGISGSSFSSVNEFIGNYPRISTIAISFNQIPDNFTEWRNRGYASFDVNNNKLQGTIDSSWCTTVLKIGDNQLSGKLPSCYTCHLLSDYVKFMIIGGKNSFTNVDPIPECTTLIPNLRYNSSTKELTLYGDDLGFYTENVIVPGFDYSFSPKIQSKLFVASNVIQYDLPQILNFKFPGANKTFTLSTIQKPPIINTVIATVQSYSVILEGSFFNYNISSIEIFIGDVQCSIVSATFYKVECLTFETYEKNIIGKVSINIKDYYYSNLTILETSVIAYLNQTTQIKNCQLDCISLGGFCNTLIGQCNIDCPNNCTGSLSGTCERSTGVCICNIGYQGIDCSVPIHSCPSNCNAQSNQGTCNYQNGICQCSPNYQGLDCSLPFKVCTSDCSSPLNQGSCNNQTGICQCIPNYQGSNCNIPSHYITSVIPCSIDGGEVLINGWFGNNNDGTNLLSSYNIVIGSLDCIVTSINETEIKCNLGAGTGTKNIKIINSINPNVIFNGNGLFNYQNPIKTCPNSCTSLNNGKCNSNTGECQCSDKFSGFDCSTPITIIESAPPTNTSINKDTGGIELTNQDTIYEISIISLNEISIDGSIIKSHQLKGNWSSDNTTITPDSNYFKFSQKLINNTCKITFTIEEIKLRDKSFTFGTTTFKVEKDSIKLSVLIQDYQYQSSLNTLQLIFYSAVGDDTNSNSNNDCNKQDTSIDTSNANNQQISNYIQISKNSKTLVGRFINQVIADSRSTFMSSTIIKDNNKSSSSSSSSSVMLGLNLPHCKECLIDPDFSVLVSPDFKESCNESTNKNKWLIPVVVVVPVVGCAVIATISILMYRKNRYRIQLLKLRTFKK
;
A
#
# COMPACT_ATOMS: atom_id res chain seq x y z
N MET A 1 61.14 -61.60 -3.50
CA MET A 1 60.06 -61.17 -2.58
C MET A 1 60.51 -59.93 -1.82
N ASN A 2 59.80 -58.81 -1.94
CA ASN A 2 59.79 -57.79 -0.89
C ASN A 2 58.45 -57.03 -0.93
N LYS A 3 57.57 -57.37 0.02
CA LYS A 3 56.28 -56.71 0.26
C LYS A 3 56.53 -55.25 0.65
N LYS A 4 56.40 -54.30 -0.29
CA LYS A 4 56.30 -52.87 0.06
C LYS A 4 54.88 -52.59 0.56
N LYS A 5 54.75 -52.43 1.88
CA LYS A 5 53.56 -51.92 2.58
C LYS A 5 53.02 -50.68 1.85
N LYS A 6 51.76 -50.72 1.38
CA LYS A 6 51.01 -49.55 0.93
C LYS A 6 50.85 -48.59 2.12
N LYS A 7 51.76 -47.61 2.26
CA LYS A 7 51.54 -46.47 3.17
C LYS A 7 50.28 -45.73 2.66
N LYS A 8 49.19 -45.73 3.44
CA LYS A 8 48.07 -44.80 3.24
C LYS A 8 48.66 -43.39 3.24
N LYS A 9 48.70 -42.71 2.09
CA LYS A 9 49.11 -41.30 2.02
C LYS A 9 48.13 -40.50 2.88
N ARG A 10 48.55 -40.03 4.06
CA ARG A 10 47.78 -39.04 4.84
C ARG A 10 47.78 -37.75 4.02
N LYS A 11 46.60 -37.25 3.68
CA LYS A 11 46.42 -35.94 3.05
C LYS A 11 46.19 -34.89 4.13
N PHE A 12 46.82 -33.73 3.99
CA PHE A 12 46.80 -32.66 5.00
C PHE A 12 45.71 -31.63 4.69
N THR A 13 45.13 -31.05 5.75
CA THR A 13 44.30 -29.86 5.65
C THR A 13 45.15 -28.65 6.00
N ILE A 14 45.17 -27.64 5.13
CA ILE A 14 45.94 -26.40 5.32
C ILE A 14 44.99 -25.20 5.35
N LEU A 15 45.31 -24.21 6.18
CA LEU A 15 44.57 -22.96 6.23
C LEU A 15 44.93 -22.03 5.06
N ASN A 16 46.22 -21.73 4.84
CA ASN A 16 46.64 -20.81 3.79
C ASN A 16 47.91 -21.30 3.08
N ILE A 17 47.97 -21.14 1.75
CA ILE A 17 49.16 -21.35 0.93
C ILE A 17 49.39 -20.07 0.13
N VAL A 18 50.56 -19.46 0.26
CA VAL A 18 50.99 -18.34 -0.57
C VAL A 18 52.14 -18.81 -1.45
N LEU A 19 51.95 -18.82 -2.76
CA LEU A 19 52.95 -19.12 -3.76
C LEU A 19 53.34 -17.81 -4.46
N LYS A 20 54.60 -17.41 -4.34
CA LYS A 20 55.16 -16.24 -5.00
C LYS A 20 56.47 -16.61 -5.67
N SER A 21 56.61 -16.31 -6.94
CA SER A 21 57.88 -16.43 -7.67
C SER A 21 58.40 -15.04 -8.02
N ASN A 22 59.71 -14.85 -8.06
CA ASN A 22 60.30 -13.54 -8.40
C ASN A 22 60.63 -13.39 -9.89
N ASN A 23 60.53 -14.45 -10.71
CA ASN A 23 60.97 -14.44 -12.12
C ASN A 23 60.17 -15.40 -13.03
N ASN A 24 58.95 -15.81 -12.65
CA ASN A 24 58.19 -16.85 -13.38
C ASN A 24 58.95 -18.18 -13.59
N ALA A 25 60.04 -18.41 -12.85
CA ALA A 25 60.98 -19.52 -13.08
C ALA A 25 60.42 -20.89 -12.67
N TYR A 26 59.45 -20.91 -11.75
CA TYR A 26 58.78 -22.11 -11.29
C TYR A 26 57.37 -22.16 -11.86
N GLN A 27 57.03 -23.29 -12.48
CA GLN A 27 55.71 -23.55 -13.01
C GLN A 27 54.87 -24.31 -11.99
N ILE A 28 53.80 -23.69 -11.51
CA ILE A 28 52.90 -24.32 -10.54
C ILE A 28 52.05 -25.37 -11.26
N SER A 29 52.04 -26.58 -10.72
CA SER A 29 51.41 -27.77 -11.30
C SER A 29 50.54 -28.52 -10.30
N SER A 30 49.80 -29.52 -10.76
CA SER A 30 48.95 -30.33 -9.87
C SER A 30 49.74 -31.08 -8.81
N LEU A 31 51.00 -31.42 -9.10
CA LEU A 31 51.88 -32.13 -8.17
C LEU A 31 52.05 -31.37 -6.85
N ASP A 32 52.06 -30.03 -6.91
CA ASP A 32 52.22 -29.15 -5.75
C ASP A 32 51.06 -29.26 -4.76
N PHE A 33 49.88 -29.70 -5.21
CA PHE A 33 48.67 -29.77 -4.39
C PHE A 33 48.23 -31.21 -4.03
N GLN A 34 48.89 -32.25 -4.55
CA GLN A 34 48.46 -33.66 -4.37
C GLN A 34 48.50 -34.15 -2.91
N CYS A 35 49.34 -33.54 -2.08
CA CYS A 35 49.47 -33.87 -0.66
C CYS A 35 48.31 -33.34 0.21
N PHE A 36 47.46 -32.46 -0.32
CA PHE A 36 46.39 -31.84 0.45
C PHE A 36 45.03 -32.51 0.22
N SER A 37 44.21 -32.55 1.27
CA SER A 37 42.79 -32.92 1.20
C SER A 37 41.92 -31.67 1.07
N LYS A 38 42.27 -30.61 1.81
CA LYS A 38 41.56 -29.34 1.84
C LYS A 38 42.54 -28.20 2.07
N ILE A 39 42.34 -27.07 1.41
CA ILE A 39 43.04 -25.81 1.61
C ILE A 39 41.99 -24.71 1.77
N SER A 40 42.06 -23.91 2.83
CA SER A 40 41.09 -22.80 2.98
C SER A 40 41.42 -21.63 2.05
N GLN A 41 42.69 -21.26 1.90
CA GLN A 41 43.11 -20.16 1.04
C GLN A 41 44.38 -20.51 0.24
N VAL A 42 44.38 -20.21 -1.06
CA VAL A 42 45.56 -20.27 -1.93
C VAL A 42 45.74 -18.91 -2.59
N THR A 43 46.91 -18.30 -2.47
CA THR A 43 47.27 -17.06 -3.15
C THR A 43 48.48 -17.32 -4.03
N ILE A 44 48.34 -17.14 -5.34
CA ILE A 44 49.40 -17.34 -6.32
C ILE A 44 49.74 -15.98 -6.91
N SER A 45 51.01 -15.57 -6.84
CA SER A 45 51.46 -14.27 -7.34
C SER A 45 52.76 -14.35 -8.13
N ASN A 46 52.91 -13.53 -9.17
CA ASN A 46 54.15 -13.38 -9.96
C ASN A 46 54.75 -14.73 -10.42
N SER A 47 53.90 -15.71 -10.71
CA SER A 47 54.28 -17.09 -11.03
C SER A 47 53.79 -17.51 -12.41
N ASN A 48 54.43 -18.52 -12.99
CA ASN A 48 53.93 -19.17 -14.20
C ASN A 48 52.98 -20.32 -13.79
N ILE A 49 51.79 -20.39 -14.40
CA ILE A 49 50.77 -21.36 -14.03
C ILE A 49 50.60 -22.35 -15.19
N SER A 50 50.79 -23.64 -14.92
CA SER A 50 50.44 -24.70 -15.87
C SER A 50 48.92 -24.81 -16.02
N SER A 51 48.44 -25.17 -17.21
CA SER A 51 47.00 -25.35 -17.45
C SER A 51 46.35 -26.52 -16.68
N SER A 52 47.16 -27.35 -16.00
CA SER A 52 46.73 -28.52 -15.23
C SER A 52 46.93 -28.39 -13.72
N PHE A 53 47.23 -27.19 -13.21
CA PHE A 53 47.64 -27.01 -11.82
C PHE A 53 46.60 -27.41 -10.75
N LEU A 54 45.29 -27.45 -11.10
CA LEU A 54 44.22 -27.91 -10.20
C LEU A 54 43.75 -29.35 -10.47
N ARG A 55 44.52 -30.14 -11.21
CA ARG A 55 44.19 -31.54 -11.46
C ARG A 55 44.35 -32.37 -10.17
N GLY A 56 43.26 -32.65 -9.47
CA GLY A 56 43.26 -33.49 -8.27
C GLY A 56 41.98 -33.37 -7.43
N ASN A 57 41.88 -34.18 -6.36
CA ASN A 57 40.71 -34.21 -5.46
C ASN A 57 40.93 -33.36 -4.20
N THR A 58 41.52 -32.17 -4.34
CA THR A 58 41.73 -31.24 -3.20
C THR A 58 40.53 -30.30 -3.12
N THR A 59 40.04 -29.96 -1.94
CA THR A 59 39.04 -28.87 -1.81
C THR A 59 39.78 -27.55 -1.58
N ILE A 60 39.49 -26.50 -2.33
CA ILE A 60 40.06 -25.15 -2.12
C ILE A 60 38.91 -24.17 -1.87
N GLU A 61 38.84 -23.56 -0.70
CA GLU A 61 37.73 -22.64 -0.38
C GLU A 61 37.92 -21.26 -1.02
N PHE A 62 39.16 -20.77 -1.10
CA PHE A 62 39.49 -19.50 -1.75
C PHE A 62 40.76 -19.66 -2.56
N ILE A 63 40.75 -19.23 -3.82
CA ILE A 63 41.96 -19.12 -4.64
C ILE A 63 42.07 -17.71 -5.22
N SER A 64 43.25 -17.10 -5.10
CA SER A 64 43.57 -15.79 -5.66
C SER A 64 44.80 -15.87 -6.59
N PHE A 65 44.73 -15.17 -7.70
CA PHE A 65 45.84 -14.96 -8.64
C PHE A 65 46.18 -13.47 -8.72
N SER A 66 47.46 -13.10 -8.70
CA SER A 66 47.94 -11.73 -8.96
C SER A 66 49.20 -11.71 -9.83
N ASN A 67 49.22 -10.93 -10.91
CA ASN A 67 50.40 -10.74 -11.77
C ASN A 67 51.03 -12.05 -12.30
N ASN A 68 50.23 -13.08 -12.59
CA ASN A 68 50.74 -14.38 -13.06
C ASN A 68 50.76 -14.47 -14.58
N THR A 69 51.75 -15.16 -15.15
CA THR A 69 51.75 -15.53 -16.57
C THR A 69 51.10 -16.92 -16.74
N ILE A 70 50.33 -17.09 -17.81
CA ILE A 70 49.75 -18.38 -18.20
C ILE A 70 50.45 -18.92 -19.45
N GLU A 71 50.71 -20.22 -19.49
CA GLU A 71 51.41 -20.90 -20.59
C GLU A 71 50.56 -20.95 -21.88
N TYR A 72 49.24 -21.00 -21.73
CA TYR A 72 48.26 -21.05 -22.81
C TYR A 72 47.26 -19.90 -22.67
N ASN A 73 46.44 -19.65 -23.69
CA ASN A 73 45.35 -18.66 -23.62
C ASN A 73 44.22 -19.07 -22.63
N GLU A 74 44.30 -20.27 -22.04
CA GLU A 74 43.32 -20.81 -21.11
C GLU A 74 43.91 -20.96 -19.70
N LEU A 75 43.27 -20.34 -18.70
CA LEU A 75 43.65 -20.52 -17.29
C LEU A 75 43.32 -21.93 -16.78
N PHE A 76 42.25 -22.53 -17.31
CA PHE A 76 41.83 -23.89 -17.02
C PHE A 76 41.61 -24.62 -18.36
N SER A 77 42.46 -25.59 -18.70
CA SER A 77 42.32 -26.37 -19.94
C SER A 77 42.02 -27.85 -19.70
N SER A 78 41.91 -28.27 -18.42
CA SER A 78 41.72 -29.67 -18.03
C SER A 78 40.72 -29.80 -16.89
N GLN A 79 39.98 -30.93 -16.85
CA GLN A 79 38.91 -31.16 -15.89
C GLN A 79 39.37 -30.95 -14.43
N ILE A 80 38.70 -30.04 -13.73
CA ILE A 80 39.01 -29.69 -12.35
C ILE A 80 38.17 -30.57 -11.42
N ASN A 81 38.79 -31.55 -10.78
CA ASN A 81 38.14 -32.32 -9.70
C ASN A 81 38.23 -31.61 -8.33
N THR A 82 38.85 -30.44 -8.30
CA THR A 82 39.02 -29.62 -7.11
C THR A 82 37.73 -28.86 -6.84
N LYS A 83 37.11 -29.04 -5.66
CA LYS A 83 35.95 -28.22 -5.26
C LYS A 83 36.44 -26.80 -4.95
N LEU A 84 36.05 -25.82 -5.76
CA LEU A 84 36.39 -24.41 -5.59
C LEU A 84 35.17 -23.66 -5.07
N LYS A 85 35.30 -22.84 -4.02
CA LYS A 85 34.17 -21.99 -3.55
C LYS A 85 34.29 -20.55 -4.05
N ASN A 86 35.46 -19.93 -3.91
CA ASN A 86 35.73 -18.56 -4.33
C ASN A 86 36.96 -18.51 -5.24
N VAL A 87 36.83 -17.87 -6.40
CA VAL A 87 37.96 -17.63 -7.33
C VAL A 87 38.11 -16.12 -7.49
N PHE A 88 39.30 -15.60 -7.21
CA PHE A 88 39.69 -14.21 -7.40
C PHE A 88 40.84 -14.10 -8.39
N ILE A 89 40.66 -13.39 -9.50
CA ILE A 89 41.73 -13.19 -10.49
C ILE A 89 42.08 -11.72 -10.59
N THR A 90 43.35 -11.38 -10.36
CA THR A 90 43.90 -10.05 -10.61
C THR A 90 45.07 -10.12 -11.60
N ASN A 91 45.09 -9.23 -12.59
CA ASN A 91 46.24 -8.99 -13.48
C ASN A 91 46.88 -10.27 -14.04
N ILE A 92 46.14 -11.12 -14.75
CA ILE A 92 46.78 -12.17 -15.55
C ILE A 92 47.08 -11.57 -16.93
N PRO A 93 48.33 -11.25 -17.28
CA PRO A 93 48.69 -11.00 -18.66
C PRO A 93 48.57 -12.30 -19.48
N PRO A 94 47.62 -12.42 -20.43
CA PRO A 94 47.65 -13.48 -21.42
C PRO A 94 48.87 -13.34 -22.35
N PRO A 95 49.32 -14.44 -22.99
CA PRO A 95 50.28 -14.37 -24.09
C PRO A 95 49.69 -13.69 -25.35
N ASN A 96 48.38 -13.78 -25.58
CA ASN A 96 47.65 -13.09 -26.65
C ASN A 96 46.73 -11.98 -26.11
N SER A 97 46.05 -11.21 -26.97
CA SER A 97 45.12 -10.14 -26.56
C SER A 97 43.95 -10.58 -25.67
N GLN A 98 43.57 -11.87 -25.68
CA GLN A 98 42.35 -12.37 -25.04
C GLN A 98 42.63 -13.43 -23.97
N ILE A 99 41.97 -13.31 -22.81
CA ILE A 99 41.95 -14.34 -21.76
C ILE A 99 40.72 -15.21 -21.98
N ASN A 100 40.92 -16.52 -22.16
CA ASN A 100 39.83 -17.50 -22.21
C ASN A 100 39.78 -18.28 -20.88
N ILE A 101 38.59 -18.36 -20.30
CA ILE A 101 38.32 -19.15 -19.10
C ILE A 101 37.28 -20.21 -19.48
N ASN A 102 37.70 -21.47 -19.54
CA ASN A 102 36.76 -22.55 -19.77
C ASN A 102 36.00 -22.87 -18.47
N PHE A 103 34.82 -22.29 -18.31
CA PHE A 103 33.97 -22.53 -17.13
C PHE A 103 33.33 -23.92 -17.10
N SER A 104 33.19 -24.59 -18.26
CA SER A 104 32.48 -25.87 -18.38
C SER A 104 33.09 -27.01 -17.56
N ILE A 105 34.34 -26.86 -17.13
CA ILE A 105 35.12 -27.85 -16.39
C ILE A 105 35.19 -27.58 -14.87
N ILE A 106 34.53 -26.54 -14.38
CA ILE A 106 34.53 -26.16 -12.96
C ILE A 106 33.20 -26.54 -12.33
N ALA A 107 33.24 -27.38 -11.29
CA ALA A 107 32.07 -27.79 -10.52
C ALA A 107 32.13 -27.23 -9.09
N SER A 108 30.95 -27.04 -8.46
CA SER A 108 30.75 -26.61 -7.06
C SER A 108 31.19 -25.19 -6.66
N LEU A 109 31.34 -24.26 -7.60
CA LEU A 109 31.60 -22.82 -7.37
C LEU A 109 30.45 -22.14 -6.64
N SER A 110 30.77 -21.29 -5.66
CA SER A 110 29.78 -20.44 -4.96
C SER A 110 29.93 -18.94 -5.25
N ASN A 111 31.14 -18.48 -5.57
CA ASN A 111 31.44 -17.07 -5.77
C ASN A 111 32.53 -16.92 -6.84
N LEU A 112 32.34 -15.96 -7.73
CA LEU A 112 33.19 -15.76 -8.89
C LEU A 112 33.52 -14.27 -9.06
N GLN A 113 34.77 -13.91 -8.72
CA GLN A 113 35.23 -12.52 -8.80
C GLN A 113 36.43 -12.42 -9.75
N PHE A 114 36.26 -11.67 -10.83
CA PHE A 114 37.32 -11.34 -11.77
C PHE A 114 37.65 -9.86 -11.71
N GLN A 115 38.92 -9.55 -11.57
CA GLN A 115 39.44 -8.20 -11.77
C GLN A 115 40.57 -8.29 -12.78
N LEU A 116 40.23 -8.15 -14.06
CA LEU A 116 41.24 -8.04 -15.10
C LEU A 116 41.59 -6.56 -15.24
N ASN A 117 42.64 -6.07 -14.57
CA ASN A 117 43.13 -4.72 -14.92
C ASN A 117 43.78 -4.80 -16.33
N THR A 118 42.96 -4.76 -17.38
CA THR A 118 43.38 -4.67 -18.78
C THR A 118 43.56 -3.19 -19.12
N TRP A 119 44.59 -2.57 -18.57
CA TRP A 119 44.96 -1.21 -18.96
C TRP A 119 45.89 -1.31 -20.16
N GLY A 120 45.31 -1.49 -21.36
CA GLY A 120 46.02 -1.52 -22.63
C GLY A 120 45.06 -1.74 -23.80
N GLU A 121 45.09 -0.85 -24.80
CA GLU A 121 44.09 -0.69 -25.89
C GLU A 121 43.78 -1.94 -26.72
N ASN A 122 44.59 -3.01 -26.62
CA ASN A 122 44.44 -4.22 -27.43
C ASN A 122 44.13 -5.50 -26.64
N ARG A 123 43.69 -5.41 -25.38
CA ARG A 123 43.37 -6.62 -24.58
C ARG A 123 41.91 -6.64 -24.15
N THR A 124 41.11 -7.55 -24.72
CA THR A 124 39.68 -7.72 -24.44
C THR A 124 39.39 -9.15 -23.95
N SER A 125 38.33 -9.34 -23.17
CA SER A 125 37.82 -10.67 -22.81
C SER A 125 36.39 -10.83 -23.31
N ASP A 126 36.04 -12.03 -23.77
CA ASP A 126 34.70 -12.34 -24.30
C ASP A 126 33.80 -12.83 -23.16
N PHE A 127 32.73 -12.09 -22.89
CA PHE A 127 31.80 -12.41 -21.81
C PHE A 127 30.92 -13.64 -22.13
N THR A 128 30.82 -14.08 -23.38
CA THR A 128 30.03 -15.28 -23.75
C THR A 128 30.54 -16.55 -23.06
N GLN A 129 31.77 -16.55 -22.58
CA GLN A 129 32.33 -17.66 -21.81
C GLN A 129 31.55 -17.92 -20.51
N PHE A 130 30.94 -16.89 -19.91
CA PHE A 130 30.19 -17.02 -18.67
C PHE A 130 28.88 -17.83 -18.84
N SER A 131 28.31 -17.93 -20.05
CA SER A 131 27.17 -18.83 -20.28
C SER A 131 27.55 -20.32 -20.27
N LEU A 132 28.85 -20.64 -20.31
CA LEU A 132 29.36 -22.03 -20.25
C LEU A 132 29.47 -22.56 -18.82
N ILE A 133 29.11 -21.78 -17.80
CA ILE A 133 29.14 -22.22 -16.40
C ILE A 133 28.13 -23.37 -16.21
N PRO A 134 28.56 -24.54 -15.70
CA PRO A 134 27.65 -25.65 -15.43
C PRO A 134 26.56 -25.31 -14.41
N ASN A 135 25.34 -25.84 -14.64
CA ASN A 135 24.14 -25.55 -13.84
C ASN A 135 24.24 -25.97 -12.37
N ASP A 136 25.15 -26.88 -12.02
CA ASP A 136 25.40 -27.36 -10.67
C ASP A 136 26.25 -26.40 -9.81
N ASN A 137 26.69 -25.28 -10.38
CA ASN A 137 27.35 -24.22 -9.63
C ASN A 137 26.33 -23.29 -8.93
N PHE A 138 26.68 -22.87 -7.72
CA PHE A 138 25.90 -22.02 -6.84
C PHE A 138 26.44 -20.59 -6.85
N ILE A 139 26.61 -19.98 -8.03
CA ILE A 139 27.22 -18.64 -8.13
C ILE A 139 26.28 -17.59 -7.57
N TYR A 140 26.69 -16.95 -6.47
CA TYR A 140 25.96 -15.86 -5.84
C TYR A 140 26.35 -14.47 -6.39
N THR A 141 27.61 -14.30 -6.80
CA THR A 141 28.19 -13.02 -7.23
C THR A 141 29.03 -13.22 -8.50
N ILE A 142 28.84 -12.33 -9.47
CA ILE A 142 29.74 -12.11 -10.61
C ILE A 142 30.25 -10.68 -10.53
N PHE A 143 31.55 -10.51 -10.39
CA PHE A 143 32.19 -9.20 -10.51
C PHE A 143 33.24 -9.26 -11.60
N PHE A 144 33.25 -8.25 -12.46
CA PHE A 144 34.24 -8.05 -13.50
C PHE A 144 34.68 -6.58 -13.50
N ASN A 145 35.97 -6.34 -13.67
CA ASN A 145 36.51 -5.01 -13.91
C ASN A 145 37.58 -5.12 -15.01
N GLY A 146 37.39 -4.43 -16.15
CA GLY A 146 38.28 -4.45 -17.32
C GLY A 146 37.53 -4.38 -18.66
N ALA A 147 38.26 -4.54 -19.77
CA ALA A 147 37.72 -4.50 -21.13
C ALA A 147 36.99 -5.81 -21.50
N LEU A 148 35.65 -5.75 -21.57
CA LEU A 148 34.79 -6.84 -22.06
C LEU A 148 34.20 -6.53 -23.43
N ILE A 149 34.03 -7.58 -24.23
CA ILE A 149 33.17 -7.61 -25.42
C ILE A 149 32.09 -8.68 -25.25
N SER A 150 30.97 -8.52 -25.96
CA SER A 150 29.93 -9.55 -26.07
C SER A 150 29.38 -9.61 -27.49
N PRO A 151 29.88 -10.53 -28.34
CA PRO A 151 29.43 -10.64 -29.73
C PRO A 151 27.98 -11.14 -29.88
N SER A 152 27.40 -11.71 -28.82
CA SER A 152 26.03 -12.22 -28.79
C SER A 152 25.37 -11.96 -27.43
N ILE A 153 24.08 -12.30 -27.31
CA ILE A 153 23.35 -12.28 -26.03
C ILE A 153 23.85 -13.43 -25.16
N VAL A 154 24.24 -13.13 -23.93
CA VAL A 154 24.70 -14.10 -22.92
C VAL A 154 23.56 -14.45 -21.99
N ASP A 155 23.14 -15.72 -22.03
CA ASP A 155 22.09 -16.24 -21.17
C ASP A 155 22.68 -16.79 -19.87
N LEU A 156 22.34 -16.15 -18.75
CA LEU A 156 22.77 -16.52 -17.40
C LEU A 156 21.62 -17.11 -16.56
N ARG A 157 20.47 -17.44 -17.16
CA ARG A 157 19.30 -17.99 -16.43
C ARG A 157 19.60 -19.31 -15.71
N ASN A 158 20.62 -20.03 -16.15
CA ASN A 158 21.13 -21.22 -15.47
C ASN A 158 21.67 -20.94 -14.06
N LEU A 159 22.16 -19.72 -13.79
CA LEU A 159 22.72 -19.33 -12.49
C LEU A 159 21.60 -18.96 -11.50
N THR A 160 20.77 -19.94 -11.15
CA THR A 160 19.50 -19.73 -10.45
C THR A 160 19.58 -18.97 -9.11
N ILE A 161 20.75 -18.93 -8.46
CA ILE A 161 20.96 -18.18 -7.20
C ILE A 161 21.80 -16.90 -7.34
N LEU A 162 22.15 -16.51 -8.57
CA LEU A 162 22.92 -15.28 -8.82
C LEU A 162 22.15 -14.08 -8.29
N ASN A 163 22.79 -13.35 -7.37
CA ASN A 163 22.19 -12.22 -6.69
C ASN A 163 22.83 -10.88 -7.08
N TYR A 164 24.15 -10.88 -7.26
CA TYR A 164 24.94 -9.68 -7.55
C TYR A 164 25.72 -9.84 -8.84
N ILE A 165 25.55 -8.91 -9.78
CA ILE A 165 26.38 -8.79 -10.99
C ILE A 165 26.91 -7.36 -11.12
N ASP A 166 28.21 -7.18 -11.33
CA ASP A 166 28.86 -5.87 -11.47
C ASP A 166 29.99 -5.94 -12.50
N LEU A 167 29.84 -5.25 -13.63
CA LEU A 167 30.74 -5.23 -14.77
C LEU A 167 31.29 -3.82 -14.97
N ARG A 168 32.51 -3.54 -14.50
CA ARG A 168 33.11 -2.20 -14.52
C ARG A 168 34.15 -2.01 -15.61
N ASN A 169 34.27 -0.76 -16.07
CA ASN A 169 35.25 -0.33 -17.07
C ASN A 169 35.23 -1.20 -18.35
N VAL A 170 34.04 -1.66 -18.75
CA VAL A 170 33.89 -2.37 -20.03
C VAL A 170 34.19 -1.39 -21.17
N ILE A 171 34.59 -1.90 -22.34
CA ILE A 171 34.81 -1.05 -23.51
C ILE A 171 33.48 -0.76 -24.21
N LEU A 172 33.47 0.24 -25.10
CA LEU A 172 32.26 0.72 -25.80
C LEU A 172 31.49 -0.39 -26.54
N ASP A 173 32.19 -1.44 -26.98
CA ASP A 173 31.64 -2.56 -27.74
C ASP A 173 30.98 -3.65 -26.89
N PHE A 174 30.82 -3.45 -25.57
CA PHE A 174 30.04 -4.35 -24.73
C PHE A 174 28.53 -4.09 -24.90
N ASN A 175 28.00 -4.37 -26.09
CA ASN A 175 26.57 -4.27 -26.42
C ASN A 175 26.21 -5.23 -27.56
N TYR A 176 24.96 -5.68 -27.62
CA TYR A 176 24.42 -6.40 -28.77
C TYR A 176 23.30 -5.57 -29.40
N GLN A 177 23.54 -5.06 -30.61
CA GLN A 177 22.63 -4.12 -31.30
C GLN A 177 22.29 -2.89 -30.45
N GLY A 178 23.27 -2.37 -29.68
CA GLY A 178 23.08 -1.23 -28.78
C GLY A 178 22.36 -1.55 -27.46
N LYS A 179 21.91 -2.79 -27.23
CA LYS A 179 21.26 -3.19 -25.97
C LYS A 179 22.23 -3.92 -25.04
N ILE A 180 21.89 -3.99 -23.75
CA ILE A 180 22.60 -4.81 -22.76
C ILE A 180 22.54 -6.29 -23.22
N PRO A 181 23.68 -6.96 -23.45
CA PRO A 181 23.74 -8.28 -24.09
C PRO A 181 23.55 -9.42 -23.08
N LEU A 182 22.61 -9.30 -22.13
CA LEU A 182 22.45 -10.24 -21.02
C LEU A 182 21.00 -10.77 -20.93
N ILE A 183 20.83 -12.00 -20.47
CA ILE A 183 19.58 -12.50 -19.89
C ILE A 183 19.88 -12.97 -18.47
N LEU A 184 19.26 -12.36 -17.47
CA LEU A 184 19.55 -12.63 -16.07
C LEU A 184 18.51 -13.59 -15.45
N PRO A 185 18.88 -14.34 -14.40
CA PRO A 185 17.91 -15.04 -13.58
C PRO A 185 17.13 -14.04 -12.70
N GLN A 186 15.90 -14.42 -12.32
CA GLN A 186 15.02 -13.56 -11.50
C GLN A 186 15.49 -13.43 -10.02
N SER A 187 16.61 -14.06 -9.65
CA SER A 187 17.23 -13.96 -8.32
C SER A 187 18.15 -12.74 -8.14
N VAL A 188 18.49 -12.04 -9.23
CA VAL A 188 19.36 -10.86 -9.18
C VAL A 188 18.67 -9.72 -8.46
N THR A 189 19.34 -9.14 -7.47
CA THR A 189 18.88 -7.96 -6.73
C THR A 189 19.80 -6.75 -6.92
N SER A 190 21.03 -6.95 -7.42
CA SER A 190 22.00 -5.88 -7.66
C SER A 190 22.68 -6.01 -9.03
N LEU A 191 22.66 -4.92 -9.80
CA LEU A 191 23.20 -4.83 -11.16
C LEU A 191 24.12 -3.62 -11.30
N GLY A 192 25.38 -3.84 -11.69
CA GLY A 192 26.35 -2.83 -12.08
C GLY A 192 26.87 -3.07 -13.50
N ILE A 193 26.87 -2.04 -14.35
CA ILE A 193 27.52 -2.06 -15.67
C ILE A 193 28.08 -0.66 -15.93
N SER A 194 29.36 -0.49 -16.29
CA SER A 194 29.93 0.84 -16.60
C SER A 194 31.01 0.79 -17.68
N GLY A 195 31.03 1.81 -18.55
CA GLY A 195 32.03 2.01 -19.61
C GLY A 195 31.56 1.71 -21.05
N SER A 196 30.31 1.28 -21.23
CA SER A 196 29.80 0.87 -22.55
C SER A 196 29.10 2.00 -23.34
N SER A 197 28.42 1.63 -24.43
CA SER A 197 27.45 2.45 -25.15
C SER A 197 26.13 1.69 -25.31
N PHE A 198 25.07 2.14 -24.63
CA PHE A 198 23.73 1.56 -24.77
C PHE A 198 22.74 2.56 -25.39
N SER A 199 21.93 2.10 -26.35
CA SER A 199 20.87 2.89 -26.98
C SER A 199 19.66 3.08 -26.05
N SER A 200 19.36 2.07 -25.23
CA SER A 200 18.35 2.15 -24.16
C SER A 200 18.59 1.06 -23.12
N VAL A 201 18.24 1.32 -21.86
CA VAL A 201 18.37 0.35 -20.75
C VAL A 201 17.11 0.19 -19.91
N ASN A 202 16.15 1.13 -19.99
CA ASN A 202 14.94 1.12 -19.16
C ASN A 202 14.12 -0.17 -19.36
N GLU A 203 13.95 -0.61 -20.62
CA GLU A 203 13.25 -1.86 -20.97
C GLU A 203 13.92 -3.08 -20.32
N PHE A 204 15.26 -3.14 -20.35
CA PHE A 204 16.03 -4.23 -19.76
C PHE A 204 15.82 -4.30 -18.25
N ILE A 205 16.02 -3.18 -17.55
CA ILE A 205 15.76 -3.07 -16.10
C ILE A 205 14.31 -3.46 -15.80
N GLY A 206 13.41 -3.10 -16.70
CA GLY A 206 11.99 -3.35 -16.60
C GLY A 206 11.60 -4.83 -16.44
N ASN A 207 12.40 -5.73 -17.01
CA ASN A 207 12.17 -7.18 -17.01
C ASN A 207 12.65 -7.89 -15.72
N TYR A 208 13.29 -7.18 -14.80
CA TYR A 208 13.88 -7.74 -13.57
C TYR A 208 13.42 -6.96 -12.33
N PRO A 209 12.17 -7.16 -11.88
CA PRO A 209 11.54 -6.34 -10.83
C PRO A 209 12.17 -6.49 -9.43
N ARG A 210 12.98 -7.53 -9.19
CA ARG A 210 13.68 -7.75 -7.91
C ARG A 210 14.97 -6.95 -7.77
N ILE A 211 15.46 -6.32 -8.85
CA ILE A 211 16.66 -5.48 -8.77
C ILE A 211 16.33 -4.23 -7.97
N SER A 212 16.94 -4.09 -6.79
CA SER A 212 16.77 -2.93 -5.92
C SER A 212 17.97 -1.98 -5.98
N THR A 213 19.14 -2.46 -6.41
CA THR A 213 20.37 -1.66 -6.54
C THR A 213 20.87 -1.66 -7.98
N ILE A 214 20.98 -0.48 -8.57
CA ILE A 214 21.39 -0.29 -9.97
C ILE A 214 22.55 0.69 -10.03
N ALA A 215 23.61 0.32 -10.77
CA ALA A 215 24.75 1.17 -11.07
C ALA A 215 25.15 1.09 -12.54
N ILE A 216 24.56 1.96 -13.37
CA ILE A 216 24.73 2.00 -14.83
C ILE A 216 25.34 3.36 -15.25
N SER A 217 26.44 3.74 -14.61
CA SER A 217 27.16 4.99 -14.90
C SER A 217 28.13 4.85 -16.09
N PHE A 218 28.47 5.97 -16.75
CA PHE A 218 29.44 5.99 -17.86
C PHE A 218 29.08 5.08 -19.06
N ASN A 219 27.80 4.99 -19.45
CA ASN A 219 27.34 4.12 -20.55
C ASN A 219 26.76 4.86 -21.77
N GLN A 220 26.94 6.18 -21.84
CA GLN A 220 26.46 7.05 -22.93
C GLN A 220 24.94 6.95 -23.23
N ILE A 221 24.13 6.53 -22.26
CA ILE A 221 22.69 6.25 -22.46
C ILE A 221 21.94 7.55 -22.82
N PRO A 222 21.23 7.61 -23.96
CA PRO A 222 20.47 8.79 -24.38
C PRO A 222 18.98 8.77 -24.01
N ASP A 223 18.54 7.80 -23.18
CA ASP A 223 17.13 7.61 -22.81
C ASP A 223 16.49 8.90 -22.22
N ASN A 224 15.18 9.02 -22.42
CA ASN A 224 14.37 10.02 -21.72
C ASN A 224 14.08 9.53 -20.29
N PHE A 225 14.75 10.11 -19.30
CA PHE A 225 14.59 9.76 -17.88
C PHE A 225 13.19 10.04 -17.35
N THR A 226 12.42 10.93 -18.00
CA THR A 226 11.01 11.18 -17.64
C THR A 226 10.16 9.90 -17.72
N GLU A 227 10.52 8.97 -18.62
CA GLU A 227 9.83 7.69 -18.81
C GLU A 227 10.20 6.64 -17.78
N TRP A 228 11.23 6.92 -16.98
CA TRP A 228 11.70 5.99 -15.96
C TRP A 228 10.83 6.17 -14.72
N ARG A 229 10.63 5.08 -13.99
CA ARG A 229 9.81 5.07 -12.78
C ARG A 229 10.61 4.48 -11.66
N ASN A 230 10.59 5.13 -10.50
CA ASN A 230 11.08 4.48 -9.29
C ASN A 230 10.12 3.33 -8.91
N ARG A 231 10.64 2.11 -8.80
CA ARG A 231 9.90 0.90 -8.44
C ARG A 231 10.20 0.43 -7.02
N GLY A 232 10.71 1.32 -6.16
CA GLY A 232 11.20 0.96 -4.82
C GLY A 232 12.69 0.60 -4.83
N TYR A 233 13.49 1.25 -5.67
CA TYR A 233 14.95 1.05 -5.67
C TYR A 233 15.54 1.56 -4.36
N ALA A 234 16.48 0.82 -3.77
CA ALA A 234 17.27 1.30 -2.64
C ALA A 234 18.33 2.32 -3.12
N SER A 235 18.97 2.03 -4.25
CA SER A 235 19.99 2.89 -4.87
C SER A 235 19.92 2.79 -6.39
N PHE A 236 20.06 3.94 -7.04
CA PHE A 236 19.98 4.06 -8.50
C PHE A 236 21.01 5.05 -9.02
N ASP A 237 22.08 4.54 -9.63
CA ASP A 237 23.19 5.33 -10.16
C ASP A 237 23.23 5.27 -11.68
N VAL A 238 23.03 6.41 -12.32
CA VAL A 238 23.12 6.63 -13.77
C VAL A 238 23.94 7.89 -14.08
N ASN A 239 24.88 8.24 -13.19
CA ASN A 239 25.79 9.37 -13.42
C ASN A 239 26.55 9.23 -14.75
N ASN A 240 26.97 10.36 -15.33
CA ASN A 240 27.84 10.40 -16.51
C ASN A 240 27.22 9.66 -17.72
N ASN A 241 25.99 10.00 -18.08
CA ASN A 241 25.30 9.49 -19.27
C ASN A 241 24.84 10.67 -20.16
N LYS A 242 23.93 10.41 -21.10
CA LYS A 242 23.33 11.42 -21.99
C LYS A 242 21.81 11.52 -21.74
N LEU A 243 21.35 11.19 -20.54
CA LEU A 243 19.93 11.12 -20.23
C LEU A 243 19.30 12.51 -20.35
N GLN A 244 18.15 12.58 -21.01
CA GLN A 244 17.35 13.79 -21.18
C GLN A 244 16.04 13.69 -20.39
N GLY A 245 15.27 14.76 -20.32
CA GLY A 245 13.97 14.78 -19.64
C GLY A 245 14.01 15.35 -18.23
N THR A 246 13.06 14.95 -17.40
CA THR A 246 12.79 15.54 -16.08
C THR A 246 12.80 14.48 -14.98
N ILE A 247 12.80 14.92 -13.72
CA ILE A 247 12.76 14.06 -12.54
C ILE A 247 11.53 14.41 -11.72
N ASP A 248 10.82 13.38 -11.30
CA ASP A 248 9.63 13.52 -10.49
C ASP A 248 9.87 13.11 -9.01
N SER A 249 8.91 13.41 -8.14
CA SER A 249 8.99 13.14 -6.69
C SER A 249 9.03 11.66 -6.28
N SER A 250 8.79 10.70 -7.19
CA SER A 250 8.87 9.27 -6.86
C SER A 250 10.31 8.86 -6.54
N TRP A 251 11.30 9.60 -7.05
CA TRP A 251 12.70 9.34 -6.80
C TRP A 251 13.18 9.76 -5.41
N CYS A 252 12.38 10.53 -4.65
CA CYS A 252 12.74 11.00 -3.31
C CYS A 252 13.03 9.88 -2.30
N THR A 253 12.49 8.67 -2.54
CA THR A 253 12.65 7.51 -1.65
C THR A 253 13.82 6.60 -2.04
N THR A 254 14.72 7.06 -2.91
CA THR A 254 15.88 6.29 -3.40
C THR A 254 17.15 7.13 -3.30
N VAL A 255 18.28 6.46 -3.05
CA VAL A 255 19.60 7.09 -3.27
C VAL A 255 19.84 7.25 -4.77
N LEU A 256 19.41 8.39 -5.32
CA LEU A 256 19.52 8.71 -6.75
C LEU A 256 20.83 9.42 -7.06
N LYS A 257 21.52 8.97 -8.11
CA LYS A 257 22.76 9.56 -8.62
C LYS A 257 22.63 9.77 -10.13
N ILE A 258 22.53 11.03 -10.55
CA ILE A 258 22.15 11.44 -11.92
C ILE A 258 22.96 12.64 -12.44
N GLY A 259 24.00 13.03 -11.72
CA GLY A 259 24.96 14.05 -12.13
C GLY A 259 25.61 13.73 -13.48
N ASP A 260 25.98 14.80 -14.18
CA ASP A 260 26.52 14.80 -15.54
C ASP A 260 25.65 14.05 -16.55
N ASN A 261 24.43 14.54 -16.72
CA ASN A 261 23.47 14.17 -17.76
C ASN A 261 22.95 15.43 -18.46
N GLN A 262 21.87 15.33 -19.24
CA GLN A 262 21.21 16.45 -19.94
C GLN A 262 19.78 16.67 -19.41
N LEU A 263 19.57 16.45 -18.11
CA LEU A 263 18.26 16.56 -17.47
C LEU A 263 17.88 18.03 -17.25
N SER A 264 16.58 18.31 -17.23
CA SER A 264 16.03 19.67 -17.08
C SER A 264 14.71 19.66 -16.29
N GLY A 265 14.02 20.80 -16.25
CA GLY A 265 12.73 20.95 -15.53
C GLY A 265 12.90 21.36 -14.07
N LYS A 266 11.87 21.11 -13.25
CA LYS A 266 11.90 21.38 -11.80
C LYS A 266 12.37 20.14 -11.04
N LEU A 267 13.30 20.30 -10.11
CA LEU A 267 13.63 19.28 -9.13
C LEU A 267 12.57 19.19 -8.03
N PRO A 268 12.21 17.99 -7.57
CA PRO A 268 11.41 17.78 -6.37
C PRO A 268 12.01 18.45 -5.12
N SER A 269 11.13 18.80 -4.16
CA SER A 269 11.52 19.48 -2.92
C SER A 269 12.54 18.69 -2.09
N CYS A 270 12.41 17.36 -2.04
CA CYS A 270 13.36 16.47 -1.35
C CYS A 270 14.82 16.66 -1.77
N TYR A 271 15.09 17.07 -3.02
CA TYR A 271 16.45 17.39 -3.47
C TYR A 271 16.78 18.87 -3.24
N THR A 272 15.88 19.79 -3.63
CA THR A 272 16.15 21.23 -3.50
C THR A 272 16.36 21.67 -2.05
N CYS A 273 15.64 21.07 -1.10
CA CYS A 273 15.83 21.26 0.33
C CYS A 273 17.21 20.84 0.83
N HIS A 274 17.99 20.03 0.10
CA HIS A 274 19.30 19.53 0.54
C HIS A 274 20.47 19.98 -0.34
N LEU A 275 20.27 20.94 -1.25
CA LEU A 275 21.31 21.42 -2.16
C LEU A 275 22.43 22.23 -1.49
N LEU A 276 22.32 22.57 -0.20
CA LEU A 276 23.45 23.12 0.57
C LEU A 276 24.47 22.05 0.95
N SER A 277 24.13 20.76 0.79
CA SER A 277 25.10 19.67 0.86
C SER A 277 25.86 19.55 -0.47
N ASP A 278 27.17 19.77 -0.45
CA ASP A 278 28.04 19.61 -1.62
C ASP A 278 27.91 18.21 -2.25
N TYR A 279 27.69 17.19 -1.41
CA TYR A 279 27.47 15.83 -1.88
C TYR A 279 26.16 15.71 -2.66
N VAL A 280 25.03 16.15 -2.11
CA VAL A 280 23.73 16.12 -2.85
C VAL A 280 23.82 16.95 -4.12
N LYS A 281 24.49 18.12 -4.07
CA LYS A 281 24.73 18.99 -5.21
C LYS A 281 25.48 18.26 -6.33
N PHE A 282 26.60 17.61 -6.01
CA PHE A 282 27.39 16.85 -6.98
C PHE A 282 26.58 15.70 -7.63
N MET A 283 25.82 14.97 -6.82
CA MET A 283 25.08 13.78 -7.25
C MET A 283 23.84 14.08 -8.10
N ILE A 284 23.27 15.27 -7.98
CA ILE A 284 22.02 15.66 -8.64
C ILE A 284 22.23 16.70 -9.75
N ILE A 285 22.90 17.81 -9.45
CA ILE A 285 23.02 18.96 -10.36
C ILE A 285 24.38 19.07 -11.04
N GLY A 286 25.31 18.15 -10.77
CA GLY A 286 26.63 18.15 -11.40
C GLY A 286 26.58 18.03 -12.92
N GLY A 287 27.62 18.53 -13.60
CA GLY A 287 27.84 18.37 -15.04
C GLY A 287 26.88 19.19 -15.91
N LYS A 288 26.27 18.54 -16.92
CA LYS A 288 25.46 19.21 -17.96
C LYS A 288 23.95 19.32 -17.64
N ASN A 289 23.51 18.93 -16.45
CA ASN A 289 22.11 19.07 -16.04
C ASN A 289 21.72 20.56 -15.91
N SER A 290 20.49 20.91 -16.30
CA SER A 290 19.98 22.30 -16.37
C SER A 290 18.59 22.41 -15.73
N PHE A 291 18.52 22.32 -14.40
CA PHE A 291 17.27 22.46 -13.64
C PHE A 291 16.88 23.93 -13.41
N THR A 292 15.59 24.19 -13.28
CA THR A 292 15.01 25.55 -13.24
C THR A 292 14.90 26.16 -11.84
N ASN A 293 14.99 25.36 -10.78
CA ASN A 293 14.79 25.77 -9.38
C ASN A 293 16.01 25.46 -8.49
N VAL A 294 17.20 25.76 -9.00
CA VAL A 294 18.48 25.48 -8.30
C VAL A 294 19.41 26.69 -8.19
N ASP A 295 19.17 27.75 -8.97
CA ASP A 295 19.93 29.00 -8.90
C ASP A 295 18.98 30.22 -9.06
N PRO A 296 18.67 30.94 -7.97
CA PRO A 296 19.10 30.66 -6.59
C PRO A 296 18.40 29.40 -6.02
N ILE A 297 19.03 28.76 -5.03
CA ILE A 297 18.41 27.66 -4.28
C ILE A 297 17.20 28.22 -3.51
N PRO A 298 15.99 27.66 -3.67
CA PRO A 298 14.80 28.10 -2.94
C PRO A 298 14.92 27.79 -1.44
N GLU A 299 14.27 28.60 -0.59
CA GLU A 299 14.18 28.28 0.84
C GLU A 299 13.37 26.99 1.04
N CYS A 300 13.88 26.08 1.88
CA CYS A 300 13.20 24.84 2.19
C CYS A 300 12.01 25.07 3.14
N THR A 301 10.78 24.96 2.64
CA THR A 301 9.54 25.10 3.42
C THR A 301 8.78 23.78 3.63
N THR A 302 9.21 22.71 2.96
CA THR A 302 8.52 21.41 2.93
C THR A 302 9.10 20.36 3.86
N LEU A 303 10.28 20.62 4.45
CA LEU A 303 10.91 19.79 5.47
C LEU A 303 10.11 19.88 6.78
N ILE A 304 9.37 18.83 7.12
CA ILE A 304 8.53 18.75 8.32
C ILE A 304 8.84 17.43 9.04
N PRO A 305 9.77 17.44 10.01
CA PRO A 305 10.14 16.24 10.76
C PRO A 305 9.22 16.00 11.96
N ASN A 306 9.00 14.73 12.27
CA ASN A 306 8.31 14.23 13.46
C ASN A 306 9.17 13.14 14.11
N LEU A 307 9.03 12.97 15.42
CA LEU A 307 9.87 12.06 16.19
C LEU A 307 9.00 11.13 17.03
N ARG A 308 9.43 9.87 17.17
CA ARG A 308 8.87 8.92 18.14
C ARG A 308 9.94 8.03 18.69
N TYR A 309 9.79 7.63 19.95
CA TYR A 309 10.68 6.67 20.61
C TYR A 309 9.93 5.39 20.93
N ASN A 310 10.54 4.25 20.62
CA ASN A 310 10.05 2.93 21.03
C ASN A 310 10.91 2.35 22.14
N SER A 311 10.36 2.30 23.36
CA SER A 311 11.04 1.71 24.52
C SER A 311 11.27 0.21 24.37
N SER A 312 10.40 -0.50 23.66
CA SER A 312 10.50 -1.94 23.44
C SER A 312 11.59 -2.30 22.42
N THR A 313 11.65 -1.60 21.28
CA THR A 313 12.70 -1.83 20.26
C THR A 313 13.98 -1.01 20.51
N LYS A 314 13.94 -0.05 21.43
CA LYS A 314 15.01 0.92 21.70
C LYS A 314 15.38 1.73 20.47
N GLU A 315 14.37 2.09 19.68
CA GLU A 315 14.55 2.84 18.43
C GLU A 315 13.95 4.23 18.54
N LEU A 316 14.74 5.23 18.19
CA LEU A 316 14.30 6.59 17.99
C LEU A 316 14.09 6.80 16.49
N THR A 317 12.84 7.00 16.10
CA THR A 317 12.40 7.09 14.70
C THR A 317 12.07 8.54 14.35
N LEU A 318 12.77 9.09 13.36
CA LEU A 318 12.51 10.38 12.74
C LEU A 318 11.78 10.15 11.41
N TYR A 319 10.61 10.75 11.22
CA TYR A 319 9.79 10.54 10.04
C TYR A 319 9.12 11.84 9.57
N GLY A 320 8.82 11.95 8.28
CA GLY A 320 8.26 13.17 7.70
C GLY A 320 8.61 13.31 6.23
N ASP A 321 8.62 14.55 5.74
CA ASP A 321 8.97 14.88 4.37
C ASP A 321 10.33 15.55 4.27
N ASP A 322 11.00 15.35 3.14
CA ASP A 322 12.26 16.00 2.78
C ASP A 322 13.38 15.85 3.81
N LEU A 323 13.46 14.75 4.56
CA LEU A 323 14.44 14.57 5.66
C LEU A 323 15.91 14.44 5.21
N GLY A 324 16.16 14.24 3.91
CA GLY A 324 17.49 13.96 3.36
C GLY A 324 17.71 12.48 3.04
N PHE A 325 18.89 12.12 2.55
CA PHE A 325 19.16 10.80 1.95
C PHE A 325 20.21 9.98 2.71
N TYR A 326 20.99 10.63 3.57
CA TYR A 326 22.15 10.06 4.23
C TYR A 326 22.19 10.43 5.71
N THR A 327 22.91 9.65 6.51
CA THR A 327 23.03 9.82 7.96
C THR A 327 23.51 11.23 8.33
N GLU A 328 24.45 11.78 7.57
CA GLU A 328 25.01 13.13 7.78
C GLU A 328 24.01 14.27 7.54
N ASN A 329 22.84 13.99 6.94
CA ASN A 329 21.80 15.00 6.78
C ASN A 329 21.06 15.31 8.09
N VAL A 330 21.17 14.42 9.09
CA VAL A 330 20.47 14.54 10.37
C VAL A 330 21.50 14.58 11.50
N ILE A 331 21.62 15.73 12.16
CA ILE A 331 22.53 15.91 13.29
C ILE A 331 21.71 16.25 14.54
N VAL A 332 22.00 15.60 15.67
CA VAL A 332 21.43 15.94 16.98
C VAL A 332 22.54 16.54 17.85
N PRO A 333 22.68 17.87 17.94
CA PRO A 333 23.77 18.50 18.67
C PRO A 333 23.79 18.07 20.15
N GLY A 334 24.97 17.66 20.63
CA GLY A 334 25.17 17.20 22.01
C GLY A 334 24.87 15.72 22.24
N PHE A 335 24.39 14.98 21.24
CA PHE A 335 24.06 13.56 21.35
C PHE A 335 24.68 12.76 20.20
N ASP A 336 25.25 11.59 20.51
CA ASP A 336 25.82 10.67 19.51
C ASP A 336 24.76 9.70 18.98
N TYR A 337 23.72 10.24 18.35
CA TYR A 337 22.65 9.44 17.73
C TYR A 337 22.86 9.38 16.21
N SER A 338 23.24 8.20 15.72
CA SER A 338 23.39 7.94 14.28
C SER A 338 22.06 7.55 13.65
N PHE A 339 21.37 8.53 13.05
CA PHE A 339 20.13 8.31 12.31
C PHE A 339 20.40 7.73 10.92
N SER A 340 20.11 6.43 10.73
CA SER A 340 20.25 5.76 9.44
C SER A 340 18.95 5.81 8.63
N PRO A 341 18.97 6.14 7.32
CA PRO A 341 17.78 6.13 6.50
C PRO A 341 17.25 4.70 6.30
N LYS A 342 15.98 4.47 6.66
CA LYS A 342 15.22 3.27 6.29
C LYS A 342 14.44 3.49 4.99
N ILE A 343 13.92 4.70 4.80
CA ILE A 343 13.35 5.18 3.54
C ILE A 343 13.94 6.57 3.30
N GLN A 344 14.66 6.75 2.19
CA GLN A 344 15.25 8.05 1.88
C GLN A 344 14.19 9.15 1.87
N SER A 345 14.59 10.32 2.35
CA SER A 345 13.77 11.52 2.48
C SER A 345 12.53 11.40 3.37
N LYS A 346 12.26 10.23 3.98
CA LYS A 346 11.00 9.95 4.67
C LYS A 346 11.13 9.36 6.08
N LEU A 347 12.07 8.43 6.28
CA LEU A 347 12.16 7.65 7.52
C LEU A 347 13.61 7.35 7.88
N PHE A 348 14.02 7.81 9.06
CA PHE A 348 15.34 7.60 9.64
C PHE A 348 15.20 6.97 11.02
N VAL A 349 16.12 6.07 11.37
CA VAL A 349 16.10 5.35 12.63
C VAL A 349 17.49 5.37 13.27
N ALA A 350 17.53 5.79 14.53
CA ALA A 350 18.64 5.56 15.44
C ALA A 350 18.27 4.40 16.39
N SER A 351 19.05 3.33 16.35
CA SER A 351 18.84 2.14 17.19
C SER A 351 19.67 2.22 18.48
N ASN A 352 19.38 1.34 19.45
CA ASN A 352 20.07 1.26 20.75
C ASN A 352 19.95 2.52 21.62
N VAL A 353 18.86 3.28 21.47
CA VAL A 353 18.60 4.48 22.29
C VAL A 353 17.97 4.06 23.62
N ILE A 354 18.67 4.33 24.73
CA ILE A 354 18.26 3.94 26.08
C ILE A 354 17.38 5.03 26.69
N GLN A 355 16.19 4.65 27.19
CA GLN A 355 15.18 5.60 27.68
C GLN A 355 15.66 6.52 28.82
N TYR A 356 16.44 6.01 29.77
CA TYR A 356 16.90 6.81 30.92
C TYR A 356 17.81 7.98 30.49
N ASP A 357 18.60 7.79 29.43
CA ASP A 357 19.51 8.81 28.90
C ASP A 357 18.85 9.68 27.81
N LEU A 358 17.58 9.42 27.47
CA LEU A 358 16.86 10.10 26.40
C LEU A 358 16.15 11.36 26.94
N PRO A 359 16.57 12.57 26.54
CA PRO A 359 15.85 13.79 26.91
C PRO A 359 14.43 13.80 26.35
N GLN A 360 13.50 14.44 27.04
CA GLN A 360 12.12 14.60 26.56
C GLN A 360 12.02 15.43 25.28
N ILE A 361 13.01 16.29 25.03
CA ILE A 361 13.06 17.22 23.90
C ILE A 361 14.45 17.16 23.28
N LEU A 362 14.51 17.06 21.96
CA LEU A 362 15.75 17.04 21.17
C LEU A 362 15.72 18.11 20.07
N ASN A 363 16.88 18.70 19.80
CA ASN A 363 17.07 19.62 18.68
C ASN A 363 17.73 18.89 17.51
N PHE A 364 17.09 18.91 16.35
CA PHE A 364 17.56 18.31 15.11
C PHE A 364 18.02 19.39 14.16
N LYS A 365 19.26 19.29 13.68
CA LYS A 365 19.82 20.15 12.64
C LYS A 365 19.89 19.39 11.33
N PHE A 366 19.41 20.03 10.26
CA PHE A 366 19.50 19.56 8.88
C PHE A 366 20.43 20.49 8.10
N PRO A 367 21.76 20.22 8.04
CA PRO A 367 22.71 21.12 7.41
C PRO A 367 22.43 21.38 5.93
N GLY A 368 21.98 20.35 5.20
CA GLY A 368 21.61 20.45 3.79
C GLY A 368 20.46 21.42 3.51
N ALA A 369 19.59 21.63 4.50
CA ALA A 369 18.45 22.54 4.43
C ALA A 369 18.65 23.85 5.20
N ASN A 370 19.73 23.95 6.00
CA ASN A 370 19.95 25.03 6.97
C ASN A 370 18.74 25.27 7.88
N LYS A 371 18.11 24.19 8.38
CA LYS A 371 16.97 24.23 9.30
C LYS A 371 17.28 23.51 10.61
N THR A 372 16.65 23.95 11.68
CA THR A 372 16.71 23.32 13.00
C THR A 372 15.29 23.14 13.54
N PHE A 373 15.00 21.98 14.11
CA PHE A 373 13.69 21.63 14.67
C PHE A 373 13.84 21.11 16.09
N THR A 374 13.00 21.60 16.99
CA THR A 374 12.83 21.04 18.32
C THR A 374 11.70 20.01 18.31
N LEU A 375 11.96 18.77 18.71
CA LEU A 375 11.01 17.65 18.66
C LEU A 375 10.91 16.94 20.02
N SER A 376 9.74 16.36 20.32
CA SER A 376 9.51 15.59 21.54
C SER A 376 9.85 14.11 21.35
N THR A 377 10.47 13.49 22.35
CA THR A 377 10.68 12.03 22.40
C THR A 377 9.56 11.30 23.13
N ILE A 378 8.64 12.04 23.74
CA ILE A 378 7.48 11.53 24.49
C ILE A 378 6.17 11.98 23.84
N GLN A 379 5.14 11.16 23.95
CA GLN A 379 3.78 11.58 23.62
C GLN A 379 3.23 12.39 24.79
N LYS A 380 2.90 13.66 24.54
CA LYS A 380 2.39 14.58 25.55
C LYS A 380 1.41 15.57 24.92
N PRO A 381 0.24 15.84 25.54
CA PRO A 381 -0.65 16.87 25.06
C PRO A 381 0.03 18.24 24.93
N PRO A 382 -0.37 19.06 23.94
CA PRO A 382 0.18 20.40 23.76
C PRO A 382 -0.04 21.25 25.01
N ILE A 383 0.98 21.99 25.42
CA ILE A 383 0.89 22.87 26.60
C ILE A 383 0.69 24.29 26.10
N ILE A 384 -0.44 24.91 26.46
CA ILE A 384 -0.71 26.32 26.17
C ILE A 384 -0.31 27.16 27.40
N ASN A 385 0.63 28.08 27.23
CA ASN A 385 1.05 29.02 28.27
C ASN A 385 0.38 30.38 28.09
N THR A 386 0.18 30.81 26.85
CA THR A 386 -0.38 32.12 26.52
C THR A 386 -1.27 32.03 25.30
N VAL A 387 -2.42 32.71 25.35
CA VAL A 387 -3.34 32.91 24.23
C VAL A 387 -3.34 34.39 23.88
N ILE A 388 -2.96 34.75 22.66
CA ILE A 388 -2.98 36.13 22.16
C ILE A 388 -4.04 36.21 21.07
N ALA A 389 -5.20 36.76 21.42
CA ALA A 389 -6.31 36.95 20.49
C ALA A 389 -6.38 38.43 20.05
N THR A 390 -6.37 38.67 18.73
CA THR A 390 -6.43 40.01 18.15
C THR A 390 -7.69 40.14 17.30
N VAL A 391 -8.67 40.91 17.80
CA VAL A 391 -10.00 41.06 17.15
C VAL A 391 -9.89 41.69 15.76
N GLN A 392 -8.99 42.67 15.57
CA GLN A 392 -8.88 43.41 14.30
C GLN A 392 -8.39 42.54 13.13
N SER A 393 -7.50 41.58 13.41
CA SER A 393 -6.90 40.69 12.41
C SER A 393 -7.53 39.31 12.39
N TYR A 394 -8.52 39.04 13.25
CA TYR A 394 -9.11 37.71 13.44
C TYR A 394 -8.06 36.62 13.71
N SER A 395 -6.93 37.01 14.31
CA SER A 395 -5.79 36.14 14.56
C SER A 395 -5.77 35.67 16.01
N VAL A 396 -5.53 34.38 16.20
CA VAL A 396 -5.25 33.77 17.49
C VAL A 396 -3.90 33.07 17.44
N ILE A 397 -3.04 33.46 18.37
CA ILE A 397 -1.71 32.89 18.56
C ILE A 397 -1.68 32.16 19.89
N LEU A 398 -1.25 30.89 19.85
CA LEU A 398 -0.99 30.07 21.03
C LEU A 398 0.52 29.97 21.23
N GLU A 399 1.02 30.42 22.37
CA GLU A 399 2.41 30.21 22.78
C GLU A 399 2.47 29.17 23.90
N GLY A 400 3.44 28.28 23.81
CA GLY A 400 3.37 27.01 24.52
C GLY A 400 4.53 26.08 24.23
N SER A 401 4.29 24.77 24.31
CA SER A 401 5.25 23.74 23.94
C SER A 401 4.53 22.44 23.54
N PHE A 402 5.24 21.49 22.94
CA PHE A 402 4.66 20.22 22.45
C PHE A 402 3.61 20.41 21.34
N PHE A 403 3.76 21.46 20.54
CA PHE A 403 3.04 21.58 19.27
C PHE A 403 3.80 20.87 18.13
N ASN A 404 3.11 20.60 17.02
CA ASN A 404 3.69 19.98 15.83
C ASN A 404 4.03 21.02 14.74
N TYR A 405 4.95 20.70 13.83
CA TYR A 405 5.22 21.54 12.65
C TYR A 405 4.25 21.26 11.49
N ASN A 406 3.63 20.08 11.47
CA ASN A 406 2.64 19.73 10.44
C ASN A 406 1.29 20.39 10.75
N ILE A 407 0.97 21.47 10.03
CA ILE A 407 -0.30 22.20 10.21
C ILE A 407 -1.54 21.31 10.01
N SER A 408 -1.46 20.31 9.13
CA SER A 408 -2.57 19.38 8.86
C SER A 408 -2.82 18.41 10.03
N SER A 409 -1.89 18.31 10.98
CA SER A 409 -2.06 17.53 12.20
C SER A 409 -2.72 18.34 13.32
N ILE A 410 -2.94 19.64 13.14
CA ILE A 410 -3.42 20.55 14.18
C ILE A 410 -4.80 21.07 13.82
N GLU A 411 -5.73 20.96 14.76
CA GLU A 411 -7.04 21.60 14.68
C GLU A 411 -7.22 22.49 15.91
N ILE A 412 -7.58 23.75 15.71
CA ILE A 412 -7.89 24.68 16.80
C ILE A 412 -9.37 25.04 16.71
N PHE A 413 -10.07 25.02 17.85
CA PHE A 413 -11.46 25.43 17.99
C PHE A 413 -11.56 26.57 19.00
N ILE A 414 -12.33 27.60 18.67
CA ILE A 414 -12.71 28.71 19.56
C ILE A 414 -14.21 28.60 19.79
N GLY A 415 -14.61 28.08 20.95
CA GLY A 415 -15.96 27.56 21.15
C GLY A 415 -16.22 26.44 20.13
N ASP A 416 -17.24 26.63 19.29
CA ASP A 416 -17.61 25.69 18.23
C ASP A 416 -17.01 26.06 16.86
N VAL A 417 -16.28 27.18 16.76
CA VAL A 417 -15.73 27.69 15.51
C VAL A 417 -14.33 27.15 15.27
N GLN A 418 -14.10 26.49 14.15
CA GLN A 418 -12.78 26.01 13.75
C GLN A 418 -11.90 27.17 13.24
N CYS A 419 -10.66 27.23 13.72
CA CYS A 419 -9.65 28.19 13.34
C CYS A 419 -8.71 27.60 12.26
N SER A 420 -8.43 28.37 11.20
CA SER A 420 -7.54 27.93 10.11
C SER A 420 -6.08 28.18 10.46
N ILE A 421 -5.30 27.11 10.58
CA ILE A 421 -3.88 27.20 10.96
C ILE A 421 -3.07 27.87 9.84
N VAL A 422 -2.30 28.91 10.20
CA VAL A 422 -1.39 29.65 9.31
C VAL A 422 0.03 29.11 9.41
N SER A 423 0.50 28.91 10.64
CA SER A 423 1.85 28.40 10.91
C SER A 423 1.91 27.67 12.24
N ALA A 424 2.87 26.74 12.35
CA ALA A 424 3.09 26.00 13.57
C ALA A 424 4.58 25.66 13.74
N THR A 425 5.04 25.75 14.99
CA THR A 425 6.37 25.38 15.46
C THR A 425 6.19 24.67 16.79
N PHE A 426 7.24 24.06 17.34
CA PHE A 426 7.16 23.40 18.65
C PHE A 426 6.64 24.30 19.79
N TYR A 427 6.86 25.61 19.71
CA TYR A 427 6.55 26.57 20.78
C TYR A 427 5.41 27.54 20.46
N LYS A 428 4.94 27.59 19.20
CA LYS A 428 3.95 28.58 18.75
C LYS A 428 3.09 28.04 17.62
N VAL A 429 1.79 28.27 17.71
CA VAL A 429 0.82 28.04 16.62
C VAL A 429 0.04 29.32 16.37
N GLU A 430 -0.16 29.67 15.10
CA GLU A 430 -0.96 30.82 14.66
C GLU A 430 -2.11 30.35 13.77
N CYS A 431 -3.31 30.89 14.00
CA CYS A 431 -4.49 30.58 13.21
C CYS A 431 -5.40 31.81 12.99
N LEU A 432 -6.23 31.75 11.96
CA LEU A 432 -7.21 32.77 11.59
C LEU A 432 -8.64 32.25 11.69
N THR A 433 -9.55 33.05 12.24
CA THR A 433 -11.00 32.77 12.22
C THR A 433 -11.67 33.51 11.07
N PHE A 434 -12.63 32.87 10.37
CA PHE A 434 -13.35 33.49 9.25
C PHE A 434 -14.59 34.29 9.67
N GLU A 435 -15.11 34.05 10.86
CA GLU A 435 -16.33 34.68 11.37
C GLU A 435 -16.04 35.52 12.61
N THR A 436 -16.76 36.63 12.77
CA THR A 436 -16.88 37.29 14.06
C THR A 436 -17.60 36.33 15.00
N TYR A 437 -16.87 35.71 15.94
CA TYR A 437 -17.52 35.11 17.10
C TYR A 437 -18.31 36.21 17.83
N GLU A 438 -19.49 35.90 18.38
CA GLU A 438 -20.16 36.80 19.32
C GLU A 438 -19.15 37.27 20.37
N LYS A 439 -19.28 38.51 20.86
CA LYS A 439 -18.44 39.06 21.95
C LYS A 439 -18.72 38.34 23.28
N ASN A 440 -18.46 37.04 23.35
CA ASN A 440 -18.17 36.33 24.57
C ASN A 440 -16.74 36.71 24.93
N ILE A 441 -16.60 37.66 25.87
CA ILE A 441 -15.30 38.18 26.34
C ILE A 441 -14.37 37.03 26.78
N ILE A 442 -14.95 35.88 27.15
CA ILE A 442 -14.29 34.66 27.58
C ILE A 442 -14.80 33.49 26.71
N GLY A 443 -13.88 32.71 26.13
CA GLY A 443 -14.21 31.54 25.32
C GLY A 443 -13.30 30.35 25.59
N LYS A 444 -13.80 29.15 25.27
CA LYS A 444 -13.00 27.91 25.27
C LYS A 444 -12.13 27.89 24.01
N VAL A 445 -10.83 27.69 24.17
CA VAL A 445 -9.86 27.48 23.10
C VAL A 445 -9.34 26.06 23.23
N SER A 446 -9.64 25.23 22.23
CA SER A 446 -9.24 23.83 22.18
C SER A 446 -8.22 23.64 21.06
N ILE A 447 -7.15 22.92 21.33
CA ILE A 447 -6.19 22.46 20.32
C ILE A 447 -6.14 20.93 20.33
N ASN A 448 -6.31 20.35 19.17
CA ASN A 448 -6.22 18.92 18.93
C ASN A 448 -5.00 18.67 18.04
N ILE A 449 -4.12 17.77 18.48
CA ILE A 449 -2.97 17.33 17.70
C ILE A 449 -3.13 15.85 17.37
N LYS A 450 -3.19 15.55 16.08
CA LYS A 450 -3.17 14.19 15.54
C LYS A 450 -1.74 13.66 15.60
N ASP A 451 -1.51 12.69 16.48
CA ASP A 451 -0.23 12.00 16.63
C ASP A 451 -0.36 10.52 16.26
N TYR A 452 0.50 10.05 15.37
CA TYR A 452 0.46 8.67 14.85
C TYR A 452 1.52 7.82 15.53
N TYR A 453 1.15 7.19 16.65
CA TYR A 453 2.03 6.31 17.41
C TYR A 453 1.86 4.85 16.96
N TYR A 454 2.93 4.24 16.42
CA TYR A 454 3.00 2.90 15.79
C TYR A 454 2.06 2.56 14.63
N SER A 455 0.99 3.32 14.40
CA SER A 455 -0.04 3.23 13.33
C SER A 455 -1.38 3.74 13.85
N ASN A 456 -1.57 3.80 15.17
CA ASN A 456 -2.79 4.29 15.79
C ASN A 456 -2.77 5.81 15.85
N LEU A 457 -3.81 6.43 15.30
CA LEU A 457 -4.06 7.85 15.47
C LEU A 457 -4.48 8.09 16.93
N THR A 458 -3.70 8.89 17.64
CA THR A 458 -4.05 9.43 18.95
C THR A 458 -4.34 10.92 18.78
N ILE A 459 -5.48 11.38 19.29
CA ILE A 459 -5.79 12.81 19.30
C ILE A 459 -5.41 13.34 20.68
N LEU A 460 -4.36 14.15 20.72
CA LEU A 460 -3.91 14.83 21.92
C LEU A 460 -4.64 16.17 22.01
N GLU A 461 -5.63 16.24 22.88
CA GLU A 461 -6.42 17.44 23.11
C GLU A 461 -5.88 18.26 24.28
N THR A 462 -5.92 19.58 24.15
CA THR A 462 -5.81 20.50 25.28
C THR A 462 -6.81 21.62 25.10
N SER A 463 -7.59 21.87 26.16
CA SER A 463 -8.62 22.89 26.20
C SER A 463 -8.33 23.89 27.31
N VAL A 464 -8.39 25.19 27.00
CA VAL A 464 -8.20 26.28 27.95
C VAL A 464 -9.33 27.30 27.81
N ILE A 465 -9.62 28.05 28.87
CA ILE A 465 -10.40 29.29 28.82
C ILE A 465 -9.46 30.48 28.64
N ALA A 466 -9.77 31.32 27.66
CA ALA A 466 -9.04 32.57 27.43
C ALA A 466 -9.96 33.74 27.09
N TYR A 467 -9.45 34.96 27.28
CA TYR A 467 -10.07 36.16 26.74
C TYR A 467 -9.82 36.23 25.23
N LEU A 468 -10.87 36.46 24.44
CA LEU A 468 -10.79 36.48 22.97
C LEU A 468 -10.51 37.88 22.38
N ASN A 469 -10.10 38.84 23.20
CA ASN A 469 -9.82 40.21 22.79
C ASN A 469 -8.50 40.78 23.34
N GLN A 470 -7.75 39.99 24.11
CA GLN A 470 -6.52 40.39 24.75
C GLN A 470 -5.62 39.18 24.99
N THR A 471 -4.38 39.42 25.36
CA THR A 471 -3.47 38.37 25.80
C THR A 471 -3.92 37.77 27.13
N THR A 472 -4.03 36.45 27.19
CA THR A 472 -4.35 35.67 28.39
C THR A 472 -3.18 34.78 28.77
N GLN A 473 -2.69 34.91 30.01
CA GLN A 473 -1.76 33.97 30.62
C GLN A 473 -2.54 32.80 31.22
N ILE A 474 -2.24 31.57 30.79
CA ILE A 474 -2.93 30.36 31.22
C ILE A 474 -2.38 29.89 32.57
N LYS A 475 -3.26 29.69 33.55
CA LYS A 475 -2.90 29.13 34.86
C LYS A 475 -3.20 27.64 34.92
N ASN A 476 -2.25 26.86 35.41
CA ASN A 476 -2.43 25.42 35.64
C ASN A 476 -3.32 25.18 36.88
N CYS A 477 -4.22 24.20 36.81
CA CYS A 477 -4.95 23.72 37.97
C CYS A 477 -4.04 22.87 38.88
N GLN A 478 -4.16 23.05 40.19
CA GLN A 478 -3.29 22.42 41.19
C GLN A 478 -3.55 20.92 41.42
N LEU A 479 -4.68 20.40 40.91
CA LEU A 479 -5.14 19.01 41.03
C LEU A 479 -5.32 18.38 39.63
N ASP A 480 -5.20 17.05 39.53
CA ASP A 480 -5.52 16.27 38.32
C ASP A 480 -7.04 16.28 38.07
N CYS A 481 -7.54 17.44 37.65
CA CYS A 481 -8.95 17.76 37.51
C CYS A 481 -9.67 16.83 36.52
N ILE A 482 -8.97 16.42 35.46
CA ILE A 482 -9.51 15.57 34.40
C ILE A 482 -9.73 14.14 34.93
N SER A 483 -8.81 13.61 35.75
CA SER A 483 -8.97 12.27 36.36
C SER A 483 -10.21 12.16 37.26
N LEU A 484 -10.69 13.30 37.80
CA LEU A 484 -11.87 13.39 38.66
C LEU A 484 -13.16 13.70 37.89
N GLY A 485 -13.12 13.80 36.55
CA GLY A 485 -14.27 14.17 35.74
C GLY A 485 -14.60 15.66 35.75
N GLY A 486 -13.65 16.51 36.14
CA GLY A 486 -13.83 17.96 36.21
C GLY A 486 -13.21 18.75 35.07
N PHE A 487 -13.67 20.00 34.92
CA PHE A 487 -13.18 21.00 33.99
C PHE A 487 -12.31 22.06 34.71
N CYS A 488 -11.11 22.31 34.18
CA CYS A 488 -10.17 23.31 34.71
C CYS A 488 -10.47 24.71 34.16
N ASN A 489 -10.88 25.65 35.02
CA ASN A 489 -10.94 27.07 34.69
C ASN A 489 -9.53 27.67 34.70
N THR A 490 -8.92 27.77 33.53
CA THR A 490 -7.53 28.23 33.35
C THR A 490 -7.31 29.73 33.50
N LEU A 491 -8.36 30.55 33.65
CA LEU A 491 -8.21 31.97 33.99
C LEU A 491 -7.75 32.15 35.44
N ILE A 492 -8.20 31.24 36.33
CA ILE A 492 -7.99 31.33 37.77
C ILE A 492 -7.28 30.10 38.37
N GLY A 493 -7.23 28.96 37.67
CA GLY A 493 -6.57 27.73 38.10
C GLY A 493 -7.41 26.82 39.02
N GLN A 494 -8.74 26.76 38.83
CA GLN A 494 -9.68 25.98 39.68
C GLN A 494 -10.42 24.86 38.91
N CYS A 495 -10.83 23.78 39.58
CA CYS A 495 -11.47 22.58 38.99
C CYS A 495 -12.96 22.45 39.35
N ASN A 496 -13.84 22.11 38.37
CA ASN A 496 -15.30 21.94 38.55
C ASN A 496 -15.79 20.58 38.01
N ILE A 497 -16.50 19.73 38.79
CA ILE A 497 -16.96 18.38 38.37
C ILE A 497 -18.48 18.37 38.09
N ASP A 498 -18.89 17.81 36.94
CA ASP A 498 -20.31 17.66 36.56
C ASP A 498 -20.93 16.35 37.11
N CYS A 499 -22.23 16.33 37.41
CA CYS A 499 -22.94 15.15 37.92
C CYS A 499 -23.74 14.38 36.84
N PRO A 500 -23.93 13.05 36.97
CA PRO A 500 -24.70 12.23 36.03
C PRO A 500 -26.11 12.77 35.79
N ASN A 501 -26.49 12.97 34.51
CA ASN A 501 -27.80 13.49 34.07
C ASN A 501 -28.26 14.78 34.79
N ASN A 502 -27.34 15.59 35.34
CA ASN A 502 -27.67 16.70 36.23
C ASN A 502 -28.63 16.29 37.36
N CYS A 503 -28.44 15.07 37.89
CA CYS A 503 -29.30 14.41 38.88
C CYS A 503 -30.77 14.27 38.46
N THR A 504 -31.00 14.04 37.16
CA THR A 504 -32.31 14.03 36.49
C THR A 504 -33.16 15.29 36.75
N GLY A 505 -32.50 16.42 37.03
CA GLY A 505 -33.13 17.69 37.37
C GLY A 505 -33.38 17.85 38.87
N SER A 506 -33.56 19.10 39.31
CA SER A 506 -33.67 19.47 40.74
C SER A 506 -34.85 18.84 41.50
N LEU A 507 -35.79 18.23 40.79
CA LEU A 507 -36.93 17.52 41.37
C LEU A 507 -36.54 16.11 41.87
N SER A 508 -35.51 15.49 41.30
CA SER A 508 -35.11 14.11 41.57
C SER A 508 -33.85 14.02 42.44
N GLY A 509 -32.95 14.99 42.33
CA GLY A 509 -31.77 15.09 43.20
C GLY A 509 -30.99 16.40 43.03
N THR A 510 -29.97 16.58 43.87
CA THR A 510 -29.09 17.77 43.87
C THR A 510 -27.63 17.35 43.61
N CYS A 511 -26.93 18.08 42.73
CA CYS A 511 -25.54 17.80 42.32
C CYS A 511 -24.50 18.49 43.22
N GLU A 512 -23.55 17.73 43.78
CA GLU A 512 -22.39 18.26 44.48
C GLU A 512 -21.19 18.44 43.53
N ARG A 513 -20.93 19.69 43.11
CA ARG A 513 -19.91 20.01 42.07
C ARG A 513 -18.45 19.81 42.47
N SER A 514 -18.17 19.53 43.75
CA SER A 514 -16.83 19.20 44.24
C SER A 514 -16.51 17.71 44.18
N THR A 515 -17.52 16.84 44.05
CA THR A 515 -17.38 15.37 44.05
C THR A 515 -18.01 14.69 42.83
N GLY A 516 -18.91 15.38 42.11
CA GLY A 516 -19.65 14.80 40.98
C GLY A 516 -20.79 13.86 41.40
N VAL A 517 -21.15 13.82 42.68
CA VAL A 517 -22.15 12.89 43.24
C VAL A 517 -23.54 13.54 43.29
N CYS A 518 -24.55 12.79 42.87
CA CYS A 518 -25.96 13.17 43.02
C CYS A 518 -26.52 12.73 44.38
N ILE A 519 -27.19 13.66 45.07
CA ILE A 519 -27.95 13.39 46.29
C ILE A 519 -29.43 13.23 45.89
N CYS A 520 -29.99 12.04 46.07
CA CYS A 520 -31.35 11.73 45.62
C CYS A 520 -32.44 12.15 46.60
N ASN A 521 -33.53 12.68 46.05
CA ASN A 521 -34.73 13.05 46.80
C ASN A 521 -35.55 11.81 47.18
N ILE A 522 -36.26 11.89 48.31
CA ILE A 522 -37.04 10.78 48.88
C ILE A 522 -38.07 10.25 47.88
N GLY A 523 -38.05 8.95 47.64
CA GLY A 523 -38.90 8.26 46.65
C GLY A 523 -38.16 7.87 45.37
N TYR A 524 -36.91 8.28 45.23
CA TYR A 524 -36.02 7.99 44.11
C TYR A 524 -34.68 7.43 44.60
N GLN A 525 -34.11 6.49 43.87
CA GLN A 525 -32.77 5.92 44.12
C GLN A 525 -31.99 5.80 42.80
N GLY A 526 -30.74 5.34 42.88
CA GLY A 526 -29.84 5.20 41.72
C GLY A 526 -28.80 6.30 41.64
N ILE A 527 -27.77 6.11 40.79
CA ILE A 527 -26.62 7.02 40.66
C ILE A 527 -26.97 8.41 40.13
N ASP A 528 -28.12 8.54 39.47
CA ASP A 528 -28.67 9.77 38.92
C ASP A 528 -30.09 10.08 39.44
N CYS A 529 -30.56 9.32 40.45
CA CYS A 529 -31.86 9.47 41.11
C CYS A 529 -33.10 9.11 40.25
N SER A 530 -32.98 8.14 39.36
CA SER A 530 -34.04 7.75 38.42
C SER A 530 -35.00 6.62 38.85
N VAL A 531 -34.78 5.91 39.95
CA VAL A 531 -35.47 4.63 40.27
C VAL A 531 -36.54 4.74 41.39
N PRO A 532 -37.83 4.42 41.14
CA PRO A 532 -38.92 4.30 42.16
C PRO A 532 -39.19 2.85 42.65
N ILE A 533 -39.94 2.66 43.76
CA ILE A 533 -40.14 1.38 44.51
C ILE A 533 -41.50 0.67 44.17
N HIS A 534 -41.56 -0.69 44.10
CA HIS A 534 -42.61 -1.51 43.41
C HIS A 534 -43.16 -2.80 44.12
N SER A 535 -44.23 -3.42 43.55
CA SER A 535 -45.05 -4.58 44.03
C SER A 535 -44.97 -5.88 43.17
N CYS A 536 -45.24 -7.07 43.74
CA CYS A 536 -45.14 -8.38 43.04
C CYS A 536 -46.34 -8.78 42.16
N PRO A 537 -46.12 -9.36 40.97
CA PRO A 537 -47.16 -9.97 40.14
C PRO A 537 -47.82 -11.21 40.77
N SER A 538 -49.16 -11.26 40.73
CA SER A 538 -50.02 -12.41 41.08
C SER A 538 -49.72 -13.12 42.42
N ASN A 539 -49.12 -12.43 43.38
CA ASN A 539 -48.76 -12.97 44.70
C ASN A 539 -47.95 -14.30 44.65
N CYS A 540 -47.16 -14.49 43.58
CA CYS A 540 -46.22 -15.61 43.46
C CYS A 540 -46.83 -17.01 43.58
N ASN A 541 -48.12 -17.15 43.26
CA ASN A 541 -48.90 -18.39 43.41
C ASN A 541 -48.64 -19.10 44.76
N ALA A 542 -48.52 -18.32 45.83
CA ALA A 542 -48.27 -18.84 47.17
C ALA A 542 -49.36 -19.84 47.62
N GLN A 543 -50.60 -19.68 47.13
CA GLN A 543 -51.73 -20.54 47.44
C GLN A 543 -51.54 -22.00 46.99
N SER A 544 -50.71 -22.24 45.96
CA SER A 544 -50.40 -23.58 45.45
C SER A 544 -49.07 -24.15 45.99
N ASN A 545 -48.47 -23.50 47.00
CA ASN A 545 -47.11 -23.77 47.50
C ASN A 545 -46.01 -23.66 46.43
N GLN A 546 -46.22 -22.82 45.42
CA GLN A 546 -45.32 -22.69 44.27
C GLN A 546 -44.30 -21.56 44.42
N GLY A 547 -44.55 -20.56 45.27
CA GLY A 547 -43.58 -19.50 45.56
C GLY A 547 -44.01 -18.52 46.66
N THR A 548 -43.17 -17.53 46.94
CA THR A 548 -43.34 -16.50 47.99
C THR A 548 -42.91 -15.12 47.47
N CYS A 549 -43.67 -14.06 47.74
CA CYS A 549 -43.34 -12.70 47.27
C CYS A 549 -42.34 -11.99 48.20
N ASN A 550 -41.32 -11.38 47.61
CA ASN A 550 -40.51 -10.35 48.23
C ASN A 550 -41.09 -8.97 47.94
N TYR A 551 -41.82 -8.42 48.92
CA TYR A 551 -42.49 -7.14 48.79
C TYR A 551 -41.56 -5.92 48.84
N GLN A 552 -40.27 -6.08 49.14
CA GLN A 552 -39.31 -4.97 49.12
C GLN A 552 -38.90 -4.57 47.70
N ASN A 553 -39.01 -5.49 46.73
CA ASN A 553 -38.62 -5.27 45.33
C ASN A 553 -39.68 -5.74 44.32
N GLY A 554 -40.74 -6.41 44.75
CA GLY A 554 -41.79 -6.90 43.86
C GLY A 554 -41.43 -8.19 43.12
N ILE A 555 -40.53 -9.03 43.64
CA ILE A 555 -40.07 -10.27 42.98
C ILE A 555 -40.55 -11.53 43.73
N CYS A 556 -40.99 -12.53 42.98
CA CYS A 556 -41.40 -13.85 43.47
C CYS A 556 -40.24 -14.85 43.60
N GLN A 557 -40.14 -15.55 44.74
CA GLN A 557 -39.22 -16.68 44.98
C GLN A 557 -39.97 -18.02 44.85
N CYS A 558 -39.64 -18.83 43.85
CA CYS A 558 -40.35 -20.08 43.53
C CYS A 558 -39.77 -21.33 44.23
N SER A 559 -40.61 -22.33 44.46
CA SER A 559 -40.26 -23.66 44.99
C SER A 559 -39.46 -24.50 43.97
N PRO A 560 -38.67 -25.53 44.37
CA PRO A 560 -37.64 -26.17 43.53
C PRO A 560 -38.07 -26.79 42.19
N ASN A 561 -39.36 -27.07 42.00
CA ASN A 561 -39.92 -27.65 40.77
C ASN A 561 -40.78 -26.66 39.97
N TYR A 562 -40.75 -25.36 40.31
CA TYR A 562 -41.57 -24.31 39.70
C TYR A 562 -40.76 -23.04 39.39
N GLN A 563 -41.23 -22.25 38.43
CA GLN A 563 -40.61 -21.02 37.94
C GLN A 563 -41.65 -20.04 37.35
N GLY A 564 -41.21 -18.88 36.87
CA GLY A 564 -42.05 -17.84 36.25
C GLY A 564 -42.27 -16.63 37.16
N LEU A 565 -42.78 -15.53 36.59
CA LEU A 565 -43.00 -14.26 37.32
C LEU A 565 -43.92 -14.40 38.52
N ASP A 566 -44.79 -15.39 38.51
CA ASP A 566 -45.69 -15.75 39.59
C ASP A 566 -45.48 -17.18 40.08
N CYS A 567 -44.43 -17.88 39.67
CA CYS A 567 -44.16 -19.29 40.01
C CYS A 567 -45.13 -20.35 39.45
N SER A 568 -45.95 -20.03 38.45
CA SER A 568 -46.93 -20.98 37.87
C SER A 568 -46.34 -22.07 36.95
N LEU A 569 -45.11 -21.93 36.45
CA LEU A 569 -44.54 -22.80 35.41
C LEU A 569 -43.72 -23.96 36.02
N PRO A 570 -43.79 -25.20 35.50
CA PRO A 570 -42.91 -26.29 35.94
C PRO A 570 -41.43 -26.08 35.59
N PHE A 571 -40.52 -26.56 36.45
CA PHE A 571 -39.06 -26.51 36.32
C PHE A 571 -38.48 -27.93 36.11
N LYS A 572 -37.72 -28.14 35.03
CA LYS A 572 -36.97 -29.36 34.71
C LYS A 572 -35.47 -29.08 34.74
N VAL A 573 -34.71 -29.91 35.45
CA VAL A 573 -33.25 -29.80 35.57
C VAL A 573 -32.57 -30.20 34.26
N CYS A 574 -31.58 -29.43 33.79
CA CYS A 574 -30.78 -29.78 32.62
C CYS A 574 -29.87 -30.99 32.87
N THR A 575 -29.56 -31.74 31.80
CA THR A 575 -28.67 -32.90 31.84
C THR A 575 -27.19 -32.55 32.08
N SER A 576 -26.82 -31.28 31.94
CA SER A 576 -25.49 -30.73 32.26
C SER A 576 -25.64 -29.38 32.98
N ASP A 577 -24.53 -28.87 33.51
CA ASP A 577 -24.43 -27.62 34.28
C ASP A 577 -24.43 -26.35 33.42
N CYS A 578 -24.58 -26.45 32.10
CA CYS A 578 -24.60 -25.34 31.14
C CYS A 578 -23.46 -24.31 31.38
N SER A 579 -22.26 -24.80 31.69
CA SER A 579 -21.07 -23.98 31.99
C SER A 579 -21.08 -23.23 33.32
N SER A 580 -21.88 -23.65 34.32
CA SER A 580 -21.76 -23.08 35.67
C SER A 580 -20.39 -23.39 36.29
N PRO A 581 -19.70 -22.43 36.96
CA PRO A 581 -20.16 -21.09 37.35
C PRO A 581 -19.82 -19.97 36.34
N LEU A 582 -19.32 -20.29 35.14
CA LEU A 582 -18.94 -19.32 34.10
C LEU A 582 -20.14 -18.66 33.40
N ASN A 583 -21.35 -19.19 33.57
CA ASN A 583 -22.62 -18.66 33.04
C ASN A 583 -22.64 -18.50 31.50
N GLN A 584 -22.03 -19.43 30.77
CA GLN A 584 -21.95 -19.40 29.29
C GLN A 584 -23.18 -20.04 28.62
N GLY A 585 -24.09 -20.62 29.40
CA GLY A 585 -25.39 -21.05 28.96
C GLY A 585 -26.42 -20.88 30.06
N SER A 586 -27.69 -20.79 29.65
CA SER A 586 -28.82 -20.87 30.55
C SER A 586 -29.54 -22.20 30.34
N CYS A 587 -29.85 -22.90 31.42
CA CYS A 587 -30.73 -24.06 31.32
C CYS A 587 -32.13 -23.61 30.89
N ASN A 588 -32.65 -24.14 29.77
CA ASN A 588 -34.08 -24.02 29.51
C ASN A 588 -34.80 -25.05 30.37
N ASN A 589 -35.31 -24.61 31.53
CA ASN A 589 -35.97 -25.51 32.46
C ASN A 589 -37.34 -26.02 31.99
N GLN A 590 -37.85 -25.62 30.81
CA GLN A 590 -39.05 -26.23 30.22
C GLN A 590 -38.71 -27.48 29.41
N THR A 591 -37.53 -27.51 28.77
CA THR A 591 -37.08 -28.59 27.89
C THR A 591 -35.97 -29.46 28.50
N GLY A 592 -35.21 -28.96 29.48
CA GLY A 592 -34.04 -29.64 30.06
C GLY A 592 -32.78 -29.58 29.19
N ILE A 593 -32.73 -28.67 28.21
CA ILE A 593 -31.61 -28.48 27.29
C ILE A 593 -30.93 -27.13 27.58
N CYS A 594 -29.60 -27.09 27.56
CA CYS A 594 -28.85 -25.84 27.68
C CYS A 594 -29.06 -24.94 26.45
N GLN A 595 -29.47 -23.70 26.68
CA GLN A 595 -29.46 -22.64 25.67
C GLN A 595 -28.19 -21.82 25.88
N CYS A 596 -27.23 -21.95 24.96
CA CYS A 596 -25.97 -21.24 25.06
C CYS A 596 -26.16 -19.75 24.78
N ILE A 597 -25.39 -18.90 25.48
CA ILE A 597 -25.31 -17.48 25.15
C ILE A 597 -24.62 -17.32 23.78
N PRO A 598 -24.81 -16.18 23.08
CA PRO A 598 -24.12 -15.92 21.83
C PRO A 598 -22.60 -16.17 21.96
N ASN A 599 -22.03 -16.80 20.93
CA ASN A 599 -20.64 -17.25 20.85
C ASN A 599 -20.28 -18.54 21.62
N TYR A 600 -21.22 -19.22 22.27
CA TYR A 600 -20.95 -20.53 22.88
C TYR A 600 -21.82 -21.63 22.28
N GLN A 601 -21.30 -22.85 22.26
CA GLN A 601 -21.98 -24.04 21.71
C GLN A 601 -21.63 -25.33 22.47
N GLY A 602 -22.18 -26.45 22.00
CA GLY A 602 -22.04 -27.77 22.63
C GLY A 602 -23.19 -28.07 23.59
N SER A 603 -23.29 -29.33 24.03
CA SER A 603 -24.39 -29.80 24.90
C SER A 603 -24.39 -29.16 26.28
N ASN A 604 -23.25 -28.62 26.72
CA ASN A 604 -23.05 -27.95 27.99
C ASN A 604 -22.56 -26.49 27.83
N CYS A 605 -22.56 -25.91 26.63
CA CYS A 605 -22.13 -24.54 26.35
C CYS A 605 -20.66 -24.17 26.65
N ASN A 606 -19.77 -25.16 26.89
CA ASN A 606 -18.35 -24.92 27.21
C ASN A 606 -17.46 -24.70 25.99
N ILE A 607 -18.00 -24.71 24.76
CA ILE A 607 -17.22 -24.61 23.54
C ILE A 607 -17.38 -23.20 22.96
N PRO A 608 -16.32 -22.38 22.95
CA PRO A 608 -16.32 -21.10 22.24
C PRO A 608 -16.50 -21.28 20.73
N SER A 609 -17.52 -20.65 20.17
CA SER A 609 -17.71 -20.41 18.74
C SER A 609 -16.87 -19.20 18.31
N HIS A 610 -15.56 -19.41 18.13
CA HIS A 610 -14.64 -18.34 17.74
C HIS A 610 -14.92 -17.80 16.33
N TYR A 611 -14.65 -16.51 16.12
CA TYR A 611 -14.75 -15.82 14.83
C TYR A 611 -13.69 -14.72 14.71
N ILE A 612 -13.42 -14.30 13.47
CA ILE A 612 -12.50 -13.21 13.13
C ILE A 612 -13.32 -12.01 12.62
N THR A 613 -13.02 -10.82 13.13
CA THR A 613 -13.65 -9.56 12.70
C THR A 613 -12.73 -8.73 11.80
N SER A 614 -11.45 -8.67 12.12
CA SER A 614 -10.47 -7.92 11.34
C SER A 614 -9.09 -8.58 11.38
N VAL A 615 -8.31 -8.35 10.33
CA VAL A 615 -6.94 -8.84 10.20
C VAL A 615 -6.07 -7.68 9.74
N ILE A 616 -5.01 -7.37 10.49
CA ILE A 616 -3.92 -6.51 10.04
C ILE A 616 -2.82 -7.44 9.50
N PRO A 617 -2.67 -7.51 8.17
CA PRO A 617 -1.72 -8.43 7.55
C PRO A 617 -0.29 -7.88 7.61
N CYS A 618 0.68 -8.79 7.51
CA CYS A 618 2.08 -8.44 7.29
C CYS A 618 2.36 -8.09 5.81
N SER A 619 3.57 -7.60 5.54
CA SER A 619 4.03 -7.31 4.18
C SER A 619 4.38 -8.59 3.40
N ILE A 620 4.61 -8.46 2.09
CA ILE A 620 5.06 -9.60 1.26
C ILE A 620 6.35 -10.28 1.74
N ASP A 621 7.16 -9.59 2.55
CA ASP A 621 8.38 -10.13 3.17
C ASP A 621 8.11 -10.96 4.44
N GLY A 622 6.85 -11.03 4.88
CA GLY A 622 6.44 -11.66 6.14
C GLY A 622 6.47 -10.67 7.31
N GLY A 623 6.24 -11.19 8.51
CA GLY A 623 6.24 -10.42 9.76
C GLY A 623 5.04 -10.69 10.66
N GLU A 624 4.79 -9.78 11.59
CA GLU A 624 3.70 -9.87 12.56
C GLU A 624 2.33 -9.64 11.90
N VAL A 625 1.37 -10.49 12.25
CA VAL A 625 -0.03 -10.43 11.85
C VAL A 625 -0.87 -10.23 13.12
N LEU A 626 -1.81 -9.29 13.06
CA LEU A 626 -2.80 -9.07 14.11
C LEU A 626 -4.15 -9.59 13.66
N ILE A 627 -4.73 -10.53 14.39
CA ILE A 627 -6.06 -11.07 14.12
C ILE A 627 -6.96 -10.67 15.29
N ASN A 628 -7.98 -9.87 15.01
CA ASN A 628 -8.99 -9.50 15.99
C ASN A 628 -10.26 -10.32 15.79
N GLY A 629 -10.96 -10.59 16.88
CA GLY A 629 -12.18 -11.37 16.85
C GLY A 629 -12.62 -11.73 18.26
N TRP A 630 -13.08 -12.96 18.42
CA TRP A 630 -13.40 -13.52 19.73
C TRP A 630 -12.88 -14.96 19.79
N PHE A 631 -12.09 -15.25 20.82
CA PHE A 631 -11.31 -16.49 20.96
C PHE A 631 -11.58 -17.22 22.29
N GLY A 632 -12.72 -16.94 22.93
CA GLY A 632 -13.08 -17.50 24.23
C GLY A 632 -12.55 -16.69 25.41
N ASN A 633 -12.75 -17.23 26.63
CA ASN A 633 -12.37 -16.57 27.88
C ASN A 633 -11.20 -17.32 28.56
N ASN A 634 -10.27 -16.59 29.17
CA ASN A 634 -9.17 -17.18 29.93
C ASN A 634 -9.62 -17.86 31.24
N ASN A 635 -10.79 -17.50 31.77
CA ASN A 635 -11.30 -17.99 33.04
C ASN A 635 -11.84 -19.44 32.98
N ASP A 636 -11.80 -20.09 31.81
CA ASP A 636 -12.38 -21.42 31.58
C ASP A 636 -11.50 -22.57 32.13
N GLY A 637 -10.33 -22.28 32.72
CA GLY A 637 -9.46 -23.28 33.38
C GLY A 637 -8.78 -24.31 32.46
N THR A 638 -9.01 -24.22 31.15
CA THR A 638 -8.58 -25.21 30.14
C THR A 638 -7.31 -24.83 29.38
N ASN A 639 -6.64 -23.72 29.73
CA ASN A 639 -5.55 -23.12 28.94
C ASN A 639 -5.96 -22.87 27.47
N LEU A 640 -7.26 -22.65 27.22
CA LEU A 640 -7.88 -22.55 25.89
C LEU A 640 -7.15 -21.60 24.93
N LEU A 641 -6.68 -20.44 25.40
CA LEU A 641 -6.02 -19.49 24.52
C LEU A 641 -4.68 -20.03 24.00
N SER A 642 -3.95 -20.83 24.79
CA SER A 642 -2.67 -21.40 24.36
C SER A 642 -2.79 -22.54 23.34
N SER A 643 -4.00 -23.05 23.07
CA SER A 643 -4.24 -24.18 22.17
C SER A 643 -4.65 -23.79 20.74
N TYR A 644 -4.64 -22.50 20.41
CA TYR A 644 -4.97 -22.02 19.07
C TYR A 644 -3.80 -22.18 18.10
N ASN A 645 -4.08 -22.82 16.95
CA ASN A 645 -3.17 -22.92 15.81
C ASN A 645 -3.77 -22.19 14.61
N ILE A 646 -2.95 -21.37 13.95
CA ILE A 646 -3.37 -20.55 12.82
C ILE A 646 -2.54 -20.92 11.59
N VAL A 647 -3.24 -21.20 10.49
CA VAL A 647 -2.64 -21.46 9.18
C VAL A 647 -3.16 -20.40 8.20
N ILE A 648 -2.27 -19.69 7.53
CA ILE A 648 -2.60 -18.69 6.52
C ILE A 648 -2.13 -19.20 5.15
N GLY A 649 -3.08 -19.53 4.29
CA GLY A 649 -2.83 -20.24 3.05
C GLY A 649 -2.26 -21.64 3.33
N SER A 650 -0.96 -21.82 3.11
CA SER A 650 -0.23 -23.05 3.39
C SER A 650 0.87 -22.89 4.44
N LEU A 651 0.96 -21.72 5.08
CA LEU A 651 1.99 -21.39 6.06
C LEU A 651 1.41 -21.35 7.47
N ASP A 652 2.14 -21.90 8.43
CA ASP A 652 1.81 -21.77 9.85
C ASP A 652 2.12 -20.34 10.32
N CYS A 653 1.15 -19.69 10.95
CA CYS A 653 1.35 -18.40 11.63
C CYS A 653 1.66 -18.68 13.10
N ILE A 654 2.91 -18.47 13.50
CA ILE A 654 3.39 -18.84 14.83
C ILE A 654 2.85 -17.85 15.86
N VAL A 655 1.92 -18.29 16.72
CA VAL A 655 1.31 -17.44 17.76
C VAL A 655 2.38 -16.90 18.70
N THR A 656 2.44 -15.58 18.82
CA THR A 656 3.35 -14.87 19.73
C THR A 656 2.62 -14.41 20.99
N SER A 657 1.35 -14.02 20.87
CA SER A 657 0.49 -13.69 22.00
C SER A 657 -0.99 -13.85 21.65
N ILE A 658 -1.83 -14.11 22.64
CA ILE A 658 -3.26 -14.24 22.48
C ILE A 658 -4.00 -13.76 23.73
N ASN A 659 -5.12 -13.08 23.53
CA ASN A 659 -6.12 -12.76 24.54
C ASN A 659 -7.54 -13.08 24.01
N GLU A 660 -8.57 -12.72 24.77
CA GLU A 660 -9.98 -13.04 24.44
C GLU A 660 -10.45 -12.47 23.09
N THR A 661 -9.81 -11.40 22.62
CA THR A 661 -10.24 -10.63 21.43
C THR A 661 -9.18 -10.49 20.35
N GLU A 662 -7.94 -10.92 20.61
CA GLU A 662 -6.78 -10.64 19.77
C GLU A 662 -5.80 -11.82 19.76
N ILE A 663 -5.31 -12.18 18.58
CA ILE A 663 -4.18 -13.07 18.35
C ILE A 663 -3.10 -12.30 17.60
N LYS A 664 -1.86 -12.34 18.09
CA LYS A 664 -0.67 -11.96 17.35
C LYS A 664 0.08 -13.21 16.93
N CYS A 665 0.50 -13.25 15.67
CA CYS A 665 1.32 -14.35 15.17
C CYS A 665 2.31 -13.87 14.11
N ASN A 666 3.42 -14.58 13.95
CA ASN A 666 4.42 -14.30 12.92
C ASN A 666 4.23 -15.22 11.73
N LEU A 667 4.13 -14.63 10.53
CA LEU A 667 3.96 -15.32 9.27
C LEU A 667 5.21 -15.14 8.38
N GLY A 668 5.57 -16.18 7.63
CA GLY A 668 6.62 -16.08 6.61
C GLY A 668 6.23 -15.23 5.40
N ALA A 669 7.20 -14.97 4.52
CA ALA A 669 6.99 -14.23 3.28
C ALA A 669 5.97 -14.91 2.35
N GLY A 670 5.22 -14.10 1.60
CA GLY A 670 4.21 -14.57 0.66
C GLY A 670 3.60 -13.44 -0.14
N THR A 671 2.66 -13.76 -1.03
CA THR A 671 1.98 -12.78 -1.88
C THR A 671 0.52 -13.14 -2.09
N GLY A 672 -0.29 -12.14 -2.44
CA GLY A 672 -1.68 -12.35 -2.80
C GLY A 672 -2.64 -12.43 -1.62
N THR A 673 -3.91 -12.69 -1.93
CA THR A 673 -4.93 -12.99 -0.94
C THR A 673 -4.87 -14.48 -0.55
N LYS A 674 -4.99 -14.78 0.75
CA LYS A 674 -4.96 -16.12 1.34
C LYS A 674 -6.17 -16.32 2.26
N ASN A 675 -6.50 -17.60 2.47
CA ASN A 675 -7.47 -18.01 3.47
C ASN A 675 -6.80 -18.11 4.84
N ILE A 676 -7.53 -17.83 5.91
CA ILE A 676 -7.09 -18.04 7.29
C ILE A 676 -7.84 -19.23 7.85
N LYS A 677 -7.13 -20.16 8.49
CA LYS A 677 -7.70 -21.28 9.22
C LYS A 677 -7.27 -21.22 10.67
N ILE A 678 -8.22 -21.15 11.60
CA ILE A 678 -7.99 -21.18 13.05
C ILE A 678 -8.61 -22.43 13.63
N ILE A 679 -7.80 -23.23 14.31
CA ILE A 679 -8.19 -24.46 14.99
C ILE A 679 -7.81 -24.34 16.46
N ASN A 680 -8.73 -24.70 17.34
CA ASN A 680 -8.39 -24.92 18.74
C ASN A 680 -8.08 -26.42 18.95
N SER A 681 -6.88 -26.77 19.44
CA SER A 681 -6.51 -28.18 19.64
C SER A 681 -7.33 -28.92 20.71
N ILE A 682 -8.00 -28.20 21.62
CA ILE A 682 -8.91 -28.78 22.62
C ILE A 682 -10.25 -29.14 21.97
N ASN A 683 -10.72 -28.29 21.05
CA ASN A 683 -11.97 -28.47 20.31
C ASN A 683 -11.71 -28.52 18.79
N PRO A 684 -11.05 -29.58 18.27
CA PRO A 684 -10.55 -29.62 16.89
C PRO A 684 -11.67 -29.61 15.83
N ASN A 685 -12.91 -29.91 16.23
CA ASN A 685 -14.09 -29.86 15.37
C ASN A 685 -14.62 -28.43 15.17
N VAL A 686 -14.16 -27.46 15.98
CA VAL A 686 -14.49 -26.05 15.82
C VAL A 686 -13.39 -25.37 15.04
N ILE A 687 -13.64 -25.20 13.76
CA ILE A 687 -12.67 -24.66 12.81
C ILE A 687 -13.25 -23.38 12.25
N PHE A 688 -12.52 -22.28 12.37
CA PHE A 688 -12.82 -21.08 11.61
C PHE A 688 -12.02 -21.11 10.31
N ASN A 689 -12.69 -21.12 9.16
CA ASN A 689 -12.05 -20.88 7.86
C ASN A 689 -12.56 -19.55 7.30
N GLY A 690 -11.67 -18.55 7.26
CA GLY A 690 -11.91 -17.28 6.60
C GLY A 690 -11.39 -17.33 5.17
N ASN A 691 -12.28 -17.46 4.19
CA ASN A 691 -11.89 -17.43 2.78
C ASN A 691 -11.52 -16.00 2.36
N GLY A 692 -10.32 -15.82 1.80
CA GLY A 692 -9.87 -14.54 1.27
C GLY A 692 -9.70 -13.41 2.30
N LEU A 693 -9.68 -13.70 3.60
CA LEU A 693 -9.61 -12.67 4.66
C LEU A 693 -8.21 -12.10 4.91
N PHE A 694 -7.15 -12.74 4.40
CA PHE A 694 -5.78 -12.27 4.54
C PHE A 694 -5.25 -11.76 3.20
N ASN A 695 -4.76 -10.52 3.13
CA ASN A 695 -4.12 -10.00 1.92
C ASN A 695 -2.74 -9.43 2.27
N TYR A 696 -1.67 -10.03 1.75
CA TYR A 696 -0.31 -9.53 1.99
C TYR A 696 -0.21 -8.06 1.58
N GLN A 697 0.38 -7.22 2.44
CA GLN A 697 0.60 -5.83 2.10
C GLN A 697 1.74 -5.74 1.09
N ASN A 698 1.39 -5.45 -0.18
CA ASN A 698 2.38 -5.02 -1.15
C ASN A 698 2.69 -3.54 -0.92
N PRO A 699 3.93 -3.15 -0.57
CA PRO A 699 4.30 -1.74 -0.42
C PRO A 699 4.25 -0.97 -1.75
N ILE A 700 4.30 -1.67 -2.89
CA ILE A 700 4.22 -1.09 -4.22
C ILE A 700 2.81 -1.31 -4.78
N LYS A 701 2.10 -0.21 -5.04
CA LYS A 701 0.79 -0.18 -5.69
C LYS A 701 0.94 0.15 -7.17
N THR A 702 0.05 -0.39 -7.99
CA THR A 702 -0.04 -0.06 -9.41
C THR A 702 -1.27 0.79 -9.65
N CYS A 703 -1.18 1.78 -10.54
CA CYS A 703 -2.31 2.65 -10.81
C CYS A 703 -3.18 2.11 -11.95
N PRO A 704 -4.47 2.46 -11.96
CA PRO A 704 -5.39 2.02 -13.01
C PRO A 704 -4.90 2.43 -14.39
N ASN A 705 -4.94 1.51 -15.35
CA ASN A 705 -4.47 1.71 -16.73
C ASN A 705 -3.07 2.36 -16.86
N SER A 706 -2.21 2.26 -15.83
CA SER A 706 -0.93 2.99 -15.76
C SER A 706 -1.06 4.51 -15.96
N CYS A 707 -2.17 5.09 -15.50
CA CYS A 707 -2.52 6.50 -15.72
C CYS A 707 -2.65 6.88 -17.20
N THR A 708 -3.13 5.93 -18.03
CA THR A 708 -3.32 6.03 -19.50
C THR A 708 -2.03 6.18 -20.28
N SER A 709 -1.24 7.21 -19.97
CA SER A 709 0.09 7.44 -20.52
C SER A 709 0.91 8.34 -19.59
N LEU A 710 2.22 8.36 -19.79
CA LEU A 710 3.13 9.27 -19.08
C LEU A 710 2.77 10.76 -19.21
N ASN A 711 2.22 11.15 -20.36
CA ASN A 711 1.84 12.54 -20.62
C ASN A 711 0.56 12.93 -19.89
N ASN A 712 -0.30 11.94 -19.61
CA ASN A 712 -1.59 12.11 -18.97
C ASN A 712 -1.46 12.20 -17.46
N GLY A 713 -0.62 11.37 -16.86
CA GLY A 713 -0.40 11.39 -15.43
C GLY A 713 0.73 10.49 -14.94
N LYS A 714 0.97 10.58 -13.64
CA LYS A 714 2.00 9.83 -12.93
C LYS A 714 1.38 8.98 -11.82
N CYS A 715 1.73 7.70 -11.81
CA CYS A 715 1.30 6.80 -10.75
C CYS A 715 2.03 7.07 -9.44
N ASN A 716 1.28 7.26 -8.34
CA ASN A 716 1.83 7.20 -6.99
C ASN A 716 1.89 5.73 -6.55
N SER A 717 3.08 5.14 -6.55
CA SER A 717 3.26 3.73 -6.17
C SER A 717 3.04 3.43 -4.69
N ASN A 718 2.87 4.44 -3.82
CA ASN A 718 2.53 4.22 -2.41
C ASN A 718 1.00 4.11 -2.20
N THR A 719 0.22 4.90 -2.95
CA THR A 719 -1.25 4.96 -2.80
C THR A 719 -2.00 4.23 -3.93
N GLY A 720 -1.36 4.00 -5.09
CA GLY A 720 -2.00 3.45 -6.28
C GLY A 720 -2.87 4.46 -7.03
N GLU A 721 -2.78 5.75 -6.69
CA GLU A 721 -3.55 6.82 -7.34
C GLU A 721 -2.76 7.49 -8.47
N CYS A 722 -3.46 7.87 -9.53
CA CYS A 722 -2.89 8.67 -10.60
C CYS A 722 -2.91 10.16 -10.27
N GLN A 723 -1.74 10.77 -10.26
CA GLN A 723 -1.61 12.23 -10.28
C GLN A 723 -1.67 12.71 -11.73
N CYS A 724 -2.77 13.31 -12.13
CA CYS A 724 -2.92 13.79 -13.50
C CYS A 724 -2.12 15.06 -13.76
N SER A 725 -1.61 15.18 -14.99
CA SER A 725 -1.02 16.42 -15.51
C SER A 725 -2.11 17.48 -15.67
N ASP A 726 -1.75 18.76 -15.65
CA ASP A 726 -2.68 19.92 -15.70
C ASP A 726 -3.67 19.95 -16.87
N LYS A 727 -3.53 19.07 -17.87
CA LYS A 727 -4.43 18.96 -19.03
C LYS A 727 -5.40 17.78 -18.95
N PHE A 728 -5.28 16.92 -17.94
CA PHE A 728 -6.02 15.68 -17.82
C PHE A 728 -6.61 15.52 -16.41
N SER A 729 -7.71 14.76 -16.32
CA SER A 729 -8.39 14.42 -15.07
C SER A 729 -8.95 12.99 -15.15
N GLY A 730 -9.60 12.56 -14.07
CA GLY A 730 -10.16 11.23 -13.91
C GLY A 730 -9.21 10.29 -13.17
N PHE A 731 -9.75 9.15 -12.73
CA PHE A 731 -9.04 8.18 -11.88
C PHE A 731 -7.78 7.55 -12.53
N ASP A 732 -7.71 7.54 -13.86
CA ASP A 732 -6.57 7.07 -14.66
C ASP A 732 -6.02 8.14 -15.61
N CYS A 733 -6.40 9.41 -15.43
CA CYS A 733 -5.99 10.55 -16.26
C CYS A 733 -6.36 10.44 -17.74
N SER A 734 -7.35 9.64 -18.12
CA SER A 734 -7.76 9.49 -19.52
C SER A 734 -8.47 10.73 -20.09
N THR A 735 -9.21 11.50 -19.27
CA THR A 735 -10.08 12.59 -19.75
C THR A 735 -9.36 13.95 -19.81
N PRO A 736 -9.29 14.63 -20.98
CA PRO A 736 -8.75 15.99 -21.07
C PRO A 736 -9.65 17.04 -20.38
N ILE A 737 -9.06 17.98 -19.62
CA ILE A 737 -9.80 19.01 -18.87
C ILE A 737 -10.60 19.95 -19.78
N THR A 738 -10.10 20.23 -20.99
CA THR A 738 -10.81 21.06 -21.98
C THR A 738 -12.19 20.49 -22.34
N ILE A 739 -12.37 19.18 -22.23
CA ILE A 739 -13.65 18.50 -22.48
C ILE A 739 -14.57 18.63 -21.26
N ILE A 740 -14.01 18.64 -20.04
CA ILE A 740 -14.74 18.73 -18.77
C ILE A 740 -15.42 20.09 -18.63
N GLU A 741 -14.74 21.18 -18.99
CA GLU A 741 -15.34 22.53 -18.96
C GLU A 741 -16.55 22.66 -19.90
N SER A 742 -16.56 21.92 -21.01
CA SER A 742 -17.66 21.83 -21.96
C SER A 742 -18.65 20.69 -21.68
N ALA A 743 -18.44 19.91 -20.62
CA ALA A 743 -19.22 18.71 -20.38
C ALA A 743 -20.65 19.08 -19.91
N PRO A 744 -21.67 18.34 -20.39
CA PRO A 744 -23.02 18.48 -19.85
C PRO A 744 -23.07 18.14 -18.36
N PRO A 745 -23.89 18.84 -17.55
CA PRO A 745 -24.04 18.54 -16.14
C PRO A 745 -24.68 17.17 -15.94
N THR A 746 -24.22 16.46 -14.91
CA THR A 746 -24.86 15.23 -14.45
C THR A 746 -25.89 15.60 -13.39
N ASN A 747 -27.15 15.19 -13.60
CA ASN A 747 -28.20 15.37 -12.59
C ASN A 747 -28.40 14.08 -11.80
N THR A 748 -28.46 14.21 -10.48
CA THR A 748 -28.74 13.10 -9.56
C THR A 748 -30.22 13.08 -9.20
N SER A 749 -30.89 11.95 -9.38
CA SER A 749 -32.23 11.68 -8.89
C SER A 749 -32.18 10.49 -7.94
N ILE A 750 -32.76 10.64 -6.75
CA ILE A 750 -32.78 9.60 -5.72
C ILE A 750 -34.22 9.16 -5.51
N ASN A 751 -34.49 7.89 -5.78
CA ASN A 751 -35.78 7.28 -5.54
C ASN A 751 -35.92 6.96 -4.04
N LYS A 752 -36.81 7.71 -3.37
CA LYS A 752 -37.01 7.62 -1.91
C LYS A 752 -37.59 6.29 -1.45
N ASP A 753 -38.32 5.59 -2.31
CA ASP A 753 -38.98 4.32 -1.98
C ASP A 753 -38.04 3.13 -2.22
N THR A 754 -37.24 3.19 -3.28
CA THR A 754 -36.35 2.07 -3.66
C THR A 754 -34.92 2.20 -3.15
N GLY A 755 -34.52 3.38 -2.67
CA GLY A 755 -33.13 3.71 -2.38
C GLY A 755 -32.24 3.69 -3.63
N GLY A 756 -32.84 3.64 -4.83
CA GLY A 756 -32.12 3.65 -6.10
C GLY A 756 -31.66 5.07 -6.46
N ILE A 757 -30.50 5.15 -7.12
CA ILE A 757 -29.93 6.41 -7.61
C ILE A 757 -29.93 6.35 -9.13
N GLU A 758 -30.41 7.42 -9.76
CA GLU A 758 -30.33 7.64 -11.20
C GLU A 758 -29.43 8.85 -11.45
N LEU A 759 -28.35 8.65 -12.20
CA LEU A 759 -27.48 9.71 -12.70
C LEU A 759 -27.76 9.92 -14.18
N THR A 760 -28.35 11.05 -14.53
CA THR A 760 -28.70 11.38 -15.92
C THR A 760 -27.69 12.35 -16.51
N ASN A 761 -27.17 12.06 -17.69
CA ASN A 761 -26.28 12.94 -18.45
C ASN A 761 -26.67 12.88 -19.94
N GLN A 762 -27.32 13.94 -20.43
CA GLN A 762 -27.91 14.01 -21.78
C GLN A 762 -28.82 12.81 -22.08
N ASP A 763 -28.43 11.97 -23.04
CA ASP A 763 -29.15 10.79 -23.53
C ASP A 763 -28.81 9.51 -22.74
N THR A 764 -28.04 9.60 -21.66
CA THR A 764 -27.64 8.45 -20.83
C THR A 764 -28.23 8.52 -19.42
N ILE A 765 -28.74 7.39 -18.93
CA ILE A 765 -29.22 7.22 -17.55
C ILE A 765 -28.44 6.08 -16.91
N TYR A 766 -27.78 6.34 -15.79
CA TYR A 766 -27.10 5.32 -15.00
C TYR A 766 -27.89 5.01 -13.72
N GLU A 767 -28.24 3.75 -13.50
CA GLU A 767 -28.86 3.28 -12.25
C GLU A 767 -27.77 2.74 -11.32
N ILE A 768 -27.81 3.11 -10.04
CA ILE A 768 -27.00 2.53 -8.97
C ILE A 768 -27.93 2.09 -7.84
N SER A 769 -27.81 0.84 -7.41
CA SER A 769 -28.61 0.34 -6.28
C SER A 769 -27.91 -0.76 -5.50
N ILE A 770 -28.35 -0.94 -4.26
CA ILE A 770 -28.00 -2.10 -3.42
C ILE A 770 -29.13 -3.13 -3.57
N ILE A 771 -28.79 -4.32 -4.07
CA ILE A 771 -29.79 -5.36 -4.36
C ILE A 771 -30.07 -6.20 -3.13
N SER A 772 -29.03 -6.80 -2.55
CA SER A 772 -29.21 -7.78 -1.48
C SER A 772 -28.02 -7.85 -0.53
N LEU A 773 -28.30 -8.29 0.69
CA LEU A 773 -27.30 -8.74 1.66
C LEU A 773 -27.42 -10.24 1.82
N ASN A 774 -26.36 -10.97 1.47
CA ASN A 774 -26.33 -12.43 1.53
C ASN A 774 -25.46 -12.89 2.70
N GLU A 775 -25.93 -13.88 3.45
CA GLU A 775 -25.11 -14.63 4.38
C GLU A 775 -24.48 -15.82 3.65
N ILE A 776 -23.15 -15.86 3.66
CA ILE A 776 -22.35 -16.83 2.91
C ILE A 776 -21.73 -17.81 3.90
N SER A 777 -21.95 -19.09 3.65
CA SER A 777 -21.32 -20.19 4.38
C SER A 777 -19.86 -20.36 3.98
N ILE A 778 -19.13 -21.12 4.79
CA ILE A 778 -17.70 -21.43 4.64
C ILE A 778 -17.33 -22.10 3.30
N ASP A 779 -18.28 -22.81 2.68
CA ASP A 779 -18.15 -23.45 1.38
C ASP A 779 -18.47 -22.52 0.20
N GLY A 780 -18.84 -21.26 0.49
CA GLY A 780 -19.25 -20.26 -0.50
C GLY A 780 -20.73 -20.31 -0.88
N SER A 781 -21.53 -21.20 -0.27
CA SER A 781 -22.97 -21.25 -0.53
C SER A 781 -23.72 -20.12 0.16
N ILE A 782 -24.79 -19.63 -0.47
CA ILE A 782 -25.68 -18.62 0.12
C ILE A 782 -26.63 -19.33 1.09
N ILE A 783 -26.51 -19.03 2.39
CA ILE A 783 -27.39 -19.55 3.45
C ILE A 783 -28.70 -18.78 3.48
N LYS A 784 -28.61 -17.46 3.37
CA LYS A 784 -29.76 -16.56 3.44
C LYS A 784 -29.51 -15.34 2.57
N SER A 785 -30.53 -14.91 1.84
CA SER A 785 -30.47 -13.70 1.01
C SER A 785 -31.56 -12.74 1.44
N HIS A 786 -31.18 -11.53 1.78
CA HIS A 786 -32.08 -10.44 2.15
C HIS A 786 -32.18 -9.46 0.99
N GLN A 787 -33.35 -9.35 0.37
CA GLN A 787 -33.61 -8.37 -0.68
C GLN A 787 -33.77 -6.97 -0.08
N LEU A 788 -32.92 -6.04 -0.50
CA LEU A 788 -32.86 -4.67 0.01
C LEU A 788 -33.56 -3.67 -0.92
N LYS A 789 -33.47 -3.87 -2.23
CA LYS A 789 -34.13 -3.01 -3.23
C LYS A 789 -35.65 -2.91 -2.95
N GLY A 790 -36.17 -1.68 -2.87
CA GLY A 790 -37.60 -1.43 -2.66
C GLY A 790 -38.09 -1.46 -1.21
N ASN A 791 -37.21 -1.72 -0.23
CA ASN A 791 -37.60 -1.92 1.18
C ASN A 791 -37.02 -0.87 2.15
N TRP A 792 -36.61 0.28 1.63
CA TRP A 792 -35.97 1.34 2.43
C TRP A 792 -36.99 2.27 3.07
N SER A 793 -36.74 2.69 4.31
CA SER A 793 -37.48 3.76 4.98
C SER A 793 -36.61 5.01 5.03
N SER A 794 -37.08 6.11 4.43
CA SER A 794 -36.38 7.39 4.43
C SER A 794 -36.41 8.06 5.81
N ASP A 795 -35.28 8.60 6.25
CA ASP A 795 -35.22 9.42 7.46
C ASP A 795 -35.61 10.87 7.12
N ASN A 796 -36.91 11.17 7.26
CA ASN A 796 -37.51 12.46 6.88
C ASN A 796 -36.86 13.67 7.58
N THR A 797 -36.10 13.48 8.66
CA THR A 797 -35.44 14.56 9.40
C THR A 797 -34.30 15.23 8.61
N THR A 798 -33.76 14.56 7.59
CA THR A 798 -32.58 15.04 6.82
C THR A 798 -32.90 15.55 5.41
N ILE A 799 -34.17 15.50 4.98
CA ILE A 799 -34.55 15.67 3.58
C ILE A 799 -35.28 17.00 3.39
N THR A 800 -34.52 18.09 3.24
CA THR A 800 -35.02 19.31 2.58
C THR A 800 -34.84 19.19 1.06
N PRO A 801 -35.60 19.94 0.23
CA PRO A 801 -35.46 19.91 -1.23
C PRO A 801 -34.04 20.22 -1.72
N ASP A 802 -33.30 21.06 -0.98
CA ASP A 802 -31.92 21.44 -1.28
C ASP A 802 -30.87 20.51 -0.66
N SER A 803 -31.30 19.53 0.16
CA SER A 803 -30.38 18.60 0.83
C SER A 803 -29.52 17.87 -0.18
N ASN A 804 -28.21 17.84 0.08
CA ASN A 804 -27.25 17.01 -0.64
C ASN A 804 -26.92 15.75 0.15
N TYR A 805 -27.68 15.45 1.21
CA TYR A 805 -27.45 14.32 2.11
C TYR A 805 -28.76 13.56 2.34
N PHE A 806 -28.77 12.28 2.00
CA PHE A 806 -29.95 11.42 2.07
C PHE A 806 -29.64 10.19 2.89
N LYS A 807 -30.51 9.89 3.86
CA LYS A 807 -30.33 8.76 4.75
C LYS A 807 -31.55 7.85 4.72
N PHE A 808 -31.28 6.57 4.51
CA PHE A 808 -32.24 5.49 4.45
C PHE A 808 -31.90 4.45 5.51
N SER A 809 -32.92 3.77 6.02
CA SER A 809 -32.72 2.64 6.91
C SER A 809 -33.68 1.49 6.61
N GLN A 810 -33.22 0.28 6.88
CA GLN A 810 -34.01 -0.94 6.74
C GLN A 810 -33.70 -1.87 7.91
N LYS A 811 -34.73 -2.41 8.56
CA LYS A 811 -34.60 -3.50 9.52
C LYS A 811 -34.93 -4.82 8.83
N LEU A 812 -34.04 -5.80 8.91
CA LEU A 812 -34.24 -7.08 8.25
C LEU A 812 -35.33 -7.91 8.95
N ILE A 813 -36.18 -8.59 8.16
CA ILE A 813 -37.23 -9.48 8.68
C ILE A 813 -36.58 -10.70 9.35
N ASN A 814 -37.06 -11.07 10.54
CA ASN A 814 -36.55 -12.20 11.35
C ASN A 814 -35.04 -12.13 11.59
N ASN A 815 -34.49 -10.92 11.73
CA ASN A 815 -33.11 -10.66 12.12
C ASN A 815 -33.10 -9.36 12.93
N THR A 816 -32.14 -9.21 13.85
CA THR A 816 -31.93 -7.96 14.61
C THR A 816 -31.29 -6.86 13.76
N CYS A 817 -30.74 -7.21 12.60
CA CYS A 817 -29.96 -6.34 11.74
C CYS A 817 -30.69 -5.06 11.33
N LYS A 818 -30.01 -3.94 11.50
CA LYS A 818 -30.36 -2.65 10.90
C LYS A 818 -29.29 -2.27 9.88
N ILE A 819 -29.73 -1.94 8.68
CA ILE A 819 -28.88 -1.41 7.62
C ILE A 819 -29.22 0.07 7.46
N THR A 820 -28.20 0.92 7.49
CA THR A 820 -28.30 2.35 7.20
C THR A 820 -27.55 2.64 5.91
N PHE A 821 -28.24 3.21 4.93
CA PHE A 821 -27.67 3.59 3.65
C PHE A 821 -27.70 5.11 3.51
N THR A 822 -26.55 5.71 3.27
CA THR A 822 -26.38 7.15 3.20
C THR A 822 -25.80 7.53 1.84
N ILE A 823 -26.32 8.62 1.28
CA ILE A 823 -25.92 9.18 -0.01
C ILE A 823 -25.56 10.65 0.22
N GLU A 824 -24.34 11.04 -0.14
CA GLU A 824 -23.87 12.42 -0.13
C GLU A 824 -23.55 12.86 -1.57
N GLU A 825 -24.26 13.86 -2.07
CA GLU A 825 -23.98 14.51 -3.34
C GLU A 825 -22.97 15.66 -3.15
N ILE A 826 -21.89 15.64 -3.94
CA ILE A 826 -20.79 16.60 -3.83
C ILE A 826 -21.06 17.81 -4.73
N LYS A 827 -21.93 18.73 -4.30
CA LYS A 827 -22.41 19.84 -5.17
C LYS A 827 -21.42 21.00 -5.38
N LEU A 828 -20.67 21.39 -4.34
CA LEU A 828 -19.97 22.70 -4.33
C LEU A 828 -18.56 22.64 -4.92
N ARG A 829 -17.75 21.69 -4.47
CA ARG A 829 -16.34 21.53 -4.83
C ARG A 829 -15.89 20.11 -4.51
N ASP A 830 -14.79 19.69 -5.12
CA ASP A 830 -14.08 18.46 -4.75
C ASP A 830 -13.89 18.38 -3.23
N LYS A 831 -14.14 17.21 -2.66
CA LYS A 831 -14.05 16.95 -1.22
C LYS A 831 -13.16 15.75 -0.97
N SER A 832 -12.22 15.88 -0.05
CA SER A 832 -11.38 14.78 0.41
C SER A 832 -12.06 14.06 1.58
N PHE A 833 -12.03 12.73 1.53
CA PHE A 833 -12.54 11.85 2.57
C PHE A 833 -11.43 10.92 3.04
N THR A 834 -11.54 10.47 4.29
CA THR A 834 -10.69 9.42 4.83
C THR A 834 -11.56 8.26 5.26
N PHE A 835 -11.26 7.07 4.77
CA PHE A 835 -11.95 5.83 5.12
C PHE A 835 -10.91 4.76 5.47
N GLY A 836 -10.98 4.24 6.70
CA GLY A 836 -9.95 3.35 7.22
C GLY A 836 -8.58 4.04 7.21
N THR A 837 -7.62 3.47 6.48
CA THR A 837 -6.28 4.05 6.30
C THR A 837 -6.12 4.84 5.00
N THR A 838 -7.18 4.94 4.19
CA THR A 838 -7.12 5.51 2.83
C THR A 838 -7.72 6.90 2.82
N THR A 839 -7.01 7.88 2.26
CA THR A 839 -7.55 9.21 1.95
C THR A 839 -7.75 9.31 0.45
N PHE A 840 -8.89 9.83 0.02
CA PHE A 840 -9.27 9.90 -1.38
C PHE A 840 -10.07 11.17 -1.68
N LYS A 841 -9.97 11.66 -2.91
CA LYS A 841 -10.76 12.79 -3.41
C LYS A 841 -12.02 12.27 -4.10
N VAL A 842 -13.16 12.89 -3.80
CA VAL A 842 -14.41 12.74 -4.58
C VAL A 842 -14.65 14.08 -5.28
N GLU A 843 -14.80 14.04 -6.59
CA GLU A 843 -14.92 15.24 -7.41
C GLU A 843 -16.30 15.89 -7.26
N LYS A 844 -16.37 17.18 -7.57
CA LYS A 844 -17.65 17.88 -7.69
C LYS A 844 -18.59 17.13 -8.66
N ASP A 845 -19.89 17.19 -8.40
CA ASP A 845 -20.97 16.58 -9.18
C ASP A 845 -20.92 15.03 -9.18
N SER A 846 -20.21 14.44 -8.21
CA SER A 846 -20.17 13.01 -7.92
C SER A 846 -20.97 12.65 -6.65
N ILE A 847 -21.19 11.36 -6.42
CA ILE A 847 -21.89 10.86 -5.24
C ILE A 847 -20.99 9.96 -4.40
N LYS A 848 -21.03 10.16 -3.08
CA LYS A 848 -20.43 9.25 -2.10
C LYS A 848 -21.53 8.46 -1.40
N LEU A 849 -21.32 7.16 -1.29
CA LEU A 849 -22.22 6.26 -0.59
C LEU A 849 -21.58 5.82 0.74
N SER A 850 -22.41 5.51 1.72
CA SER A 850 -22.00 4.85 2.96
C SER A 850 -23.04 3.82 3.37
N VAL A 851 -22.62 2.57 3.59
CA VAL A 851 -23.50 1.47 4.02
C VAL A 851 -23.00 0.97 5.37
N LEU A 852 -23.85 1.12 6.39
CA LEU A 852 -23.61 0.68 7.75
C LEU A 852 -24.55 -0.49 8.07
N ILE A 853 -23.98 -1.68 8.26
CA ILE A 853 -24.69 -2.91 8.63
C ILE A 853 -24.43 -3.14 10.12
N GLN A 854 -25.47 -3.17 10.94
CA GLN A 854 -25.38 -3.29 12.40
C GLN A 854 -26.21 -4.44 12.91
N ASP A 855 -25.68 -5.16 13.90
CA ASP A 855 -26.36 -6.21 14.67
C ASP A 855 -26.92 -7.36 13.80
N TYR A 856 -26.20 -7.77 12.77
CA TYR A 856 -26.59 -8.93 11.96
C TYR A 856 -26.49 -10.23 12.77
N GLN A 857 -27.61 -10.92 12.92
CA GLN A 857 -27.64 -12.22 13.58
C GLN A 857 -27.28 -13.33 12.59
N TYR A 858 -26.02 -13.78 12.64
CA TYR A 858 -25.53 -14.90 11.83
C TYR A 858 -26.09 -16.25 12.30
N GLN A 859 -26.36 -17.16 11.38
CA GLN A 859 -26.72 -18.55 11.69
C GLN A 859 -25.55 -19.33 12.27
N SER A 860 -24.32 -18.95 11.91
CA SER A 860 -23.08 -19.55 12.40
C SER A 860 -21.98 -18.50 12.51
N SER A 861 -21.09 -18.64 13.50
CA SER A 861 -19.89 -17.79 13.64
C SER A 861 -18.89 -17.96 12.48
N LEU A 862 -19.09 -18.97 11.64
CA LEU A 862 -18.28 -19.26 10.44
C LEU A 862 -18.76 -18.51 9.19
N ASN A 863 -19.95 -17.92 9.25
CA ASN A 863 -20.56 -17.29 8.09
C ASN A 863 -20.04 -15.84 7.95
N THR A 864 -20.04 -15.38 6.70
CA THR A 864 -19.65 -14.02 6.30
C THR A 864 -20.83 -13.34 5.60
N LEU A 865 -20.69 -12.05 5.30
CA LEU A 865 -21.71 -11.33 4.54
C LEU A 865 -21.20 -10.97 3.15
N GLN A 866 -22.10 -10.90 2.18
CA GLN A 866 -21.83 -10.36 0.86
C GLN A 866 -22.89 -9.32 0.51
N LEU A 867 -22.47 -8.07 0.32
CA LEU A 867 -23.34 -6.97 -0.08
C LEU A 867 -23.28 -6.79 -1.60
N ILE A 868 -24.43 -6.82 -2.27
CA ILE A 868 -24.52 -6.76 -3.72
C ILE A 868 -24.86 -5.35 -4.20
N PHE A 869 -23.91 -4.73 -4.90
CA PHE A 869 -24.12 -3.53 -5.68
C PHE A 869 -24.47 -3.86 -7.12
N TYR A 870 -25.35 -3.05 -7.69
CA TYR A 870 -25.76 -3.12 -9.08
C TYR A 870 -25.64 -1.76 -9.73
N SER A 871 -25.06 -1.75 -10.92
CA SER A 871 -25.02 -0.59 -11.77
C SER A 871 -25.46 -0.93 -13.18
N ALA A 872 -26.28 -0.08 -13.80
CA ALA A 872 -26.77 -0.27 -15.15
C ALA A 872 -26.82 1.04 -15.94
N VAL A 873 -26.88 0.94 -17.27
CA VAL A 873 -27.03 2.09 -18.18
C VAL A 873 -28.19 1.89 -19.14
N GLY A 874 -28.99 2.94 -19.32
CA GLY A 874 -30.11 3.04 -20.26
C GLY A 874 -29.99 4.26 -21.18
N ASP A 875 -30.94 4.39 -22.11
CA ASP A 875 -31.12 5.61 -22.90
C ASP A 875 -32.17 6.51 -22.23
N ASP A 876 -31.91 7.81 -22.15
CA ASP A 876 -32.95 8.79 -21.83
C ASP A 876 -33.75 9.13 -23.10
N THR A 877 -34.94 8.55 -23.23
CA THR A 877 -35.84 8.82 -24.37
C THR A 877 -36.38 10.24 -24.40
N ASN A 878 -36.25 11.02 -23.31
CA ASN A 878 -36.73 12.40 -23.24
C ASN A 878 -35.69 13.44 -23.69
N SER A 879 -34.46 13.03 -24.00
CA SER A 879 -33.41 13.95 -24.44
C SER A 879 -33.60 14.39 -25.91
N ASN A 880 -33.89 15.67 -26.13
CA ASN A 880 -34.01 16.29 -27.45
C ASN A 880 -32.65 16.69 -28.08
N SER A 881 -31.52 16.19 -27.57
CA SER A 881 -30.19 16.56 -28.08
C SER A 881 -29.86 15.83 -29.38
N ASN A 882 -29.58 16.58 -30.46
CA ASN A 882 -29.05 16.04 -31.71
C ASN A 882 -27.57 15.63 -31.53
N ASN A 883 -27.33 14.51 -30.83
CA ASN A 883 -26.03 14.10 -30.30
C ASN A 883 -25.38 12.90 -31.03
N ASP A 884 -25.76 12.68 -32.29
CA ASP A 884 -25.38 11.50 -33.08
C ASP A 884 -23.87 11.25 -33.15
N CYS A 885 -23.05 12.30 -33.02
CA CYS A 885 -21.59 12.20 -33.06
C CYS A 885 -20.95 11.55 -31.82
N ASN A 886 -21.68 11.49 -30.70
CA ASN A 886 -21.26 10.83 -29.46
C ASN A 886 -21.85 9.43 -29.31
N LYS A 887 -22.69 8.95 -30.25
CA LYS A 887 -23.30 7.61 -30.15
C LYS A 887 -22.23 6.52 -30.11
N GLN A 888 -22.29 5.69 -29.06
CA GLN A 888 -21.40 4.56 -28.86
C GLN A 888 -22.12 3.43 -28.14
N ASP A 889 -21.80 2.20 -28.53
CA ASP A 889 -22.30 1.00 -27.88
C ASP A 889 -21.87 0.93 -26.42
N THR A 890 -22.65 0.23 -25.60
CA THR A 890 -22.31 0.03 -24.20
C THR A 890 -21.06 -0.83 -24.05
N SER A 891 -20.12 -0.38 -23.23
CA SER A 891 -18.91 -1.13 -22.86
C SER A 891 -18.78 -1.17 -21.34
N ILE A 892 -18.42 -2.33 -20.79
CA ILE A 892 -18.16 -2.51 -19.36
C ILE A 892 -16.71 -2.91 -19.17
N ASP A 893 -15.94 -2.10 -18.42
CA ASP A 893 -14.56 -2.41 -18.05
C ASP A 893 -14.48 -2.73 -16.55
N THR A 894 -13.97 -3.92 -16.24
CA THR A 894 -13.73 -4.42 -14.88
C THR A 894 -12.28 -4.87 -14.70
N SER A 895 -11.39 -4.54 -15.65
CA SER A 895 -9.95 -4.88 -15.61
C SER A 895 -9.24 -4.25 -14.41
N ASN A 896 -9.73 -3.10 -13.95
CA ASN A 896 -9.24 -2.39 -12.77
C ASN A 896 -9.93 -2.84 -11.46
N ALA A 897 -10.72 -3.91 -11.48
CA ALA A 897 -11.25 -4.57 -10.28
C ALA A 897 -10.29 -5.67 -9.81
N ASN A 898 -9.21 -5.27 -9.13
CA ASN A 898 -8.18 -6.17 -8.63
C ASN A 898 -7.99 -6.02 -7.11
N ASN A 899 -8.38 -7.06 -6.38
CA ASN A 899 -8.29 -7.14 -4.91
C ASN A 899 -6.85 -7.03 -4.34
N GLN A 900 -5.80 -6.98 -5.18
CA GLN A 900 -4.43 -6.64 -4.76
C GLN A 900 -4.18 -5.13 -4.61
N GLN A 901 -5.05 -4.29 -5.18
CA GLN A 901 -4.97 -2.83 -5.10
C GLN A 901 -5.72 -2.28 -3.89
N ILE A 902 -5.53 -1.00 -3.58
CA ILE A 902 -6.26 -0.31 -2.51
C ILE A 902 -7.73 -0.11 -2.91
N SER A 903 -7.99 0.19 -4.18
CA SER A 903 -9.32 0.44 -4.71
C SER A 903 -9.54 -0.34 -6.01
N ASN A 904 -10.76 -0.83 -6.18
CA ASN A 904 -11.26 -1.41 -7.41
C ASN A 904 -12.11 -0.38 -8.15
N TYR A 905 -11.99 -0.37 -9.48
CA TYR A 905 -12.78 0.47 -10.35
C TYR A 905 -13.61 -0.38 -11.30
N ILE A 906 -14.89 -0.06 -11.41
CA ILE A 906 -15.78 -0.57 -12.45
C ILE A 906 -16.20 0.58 -13.35
N GLN A 907 -16.27 0.34 -14.64
CA GLN A 907 -16.72 1.34 -15.61
C GLN A 907 -17.88 0.82 -16.45
N ILE A 908 -18.87 1.68 -16.70
CA ILE A 908 -19.92 1.45 -17.69
C ILE A 908 -19.94 2.66 -18.62
N SER A 909 -19.53 2.46 -19.86
CA SER A 909 -19.48 3.49 -20.89
C SER A 909 -20.65 3.35 -21.86
N LYS A 910 -21.27 4.45 -22.26
CA LYS A 910 -22.30 4.54 -23.31
C LYS A 910 -22.34 5.97 -23.86
N ASN A 911 -22.52 6.14 -25.17
CA ASN A 911 -22.63 7.45 -25.83
C ASN A 911 -21.56 8.48 -25.41
N SER A 912 -20.29 8.03 -25.36
CA SER A 912 -19.10 8.78 -24.93
C SER A 912 -19.14 9.30 -23.48
N LYS A 913 -19.96 8.68 -22.62
CA LYS A 913 -20.09 8.95 -21.18
C LYS A 913 -19.72 7.68 -20.43
N THR A 914 -19.14 7.82 -19.25
CA THR A 914 -18.61 6.70 -18.47
C THR A 914 -18.98 6.87 -17.00
N LEU A 915 -19.81 5.97 -16.48
CA LEU A 915 -19.97 5.81 -15.04
C LEU A 915 -18.74 5.10 -14.48
N VAL A 916 -18.11 5.68 -13.46
CA VAL A 916 -17.01 5.08 -12.71
C VAL A 916 -17.46 4.85 -11.28
N GLY A 917 -17.46 3.59 -10.84
CA GLY A 917 -17.65 3.21 -9.44
C GLY A 917 -16.32 2.83 -8.80
N ARG A 918 -15.92 3.53 -7.74
CA ARG A 918 -14.74 3.22 -6.93
C ARG A 918 -15.14 2.51 -5.65
N PHE A 919 -14.53 1.36 -5.42
CA PHE A 919 -14.73 0.53 -4.23
C PHE A 919 -13.40 0.34 -3.52
N ILE A 920 -13.27 0.90 -2.32
CA ILE A 920 -12.07 0.70 -1.51
C ILE A 920 -12.09 -0.74 -0.99
N ASN A 921 -10.98 -1.46 -1.12
CA ASN A 921 -10.81 -2.84 -0.64
C ASN A 921 -10.60 -2.90 0.89
N GLN A 922 -11.36 -2.07 1.61
CA GLN A 922 -11.37 -1.97 3.06
C GLN A 922 -12.81 -1.92 3.56
N VAL A 923 -13.02 -2.43 4.76
CA VAL A 923 -14.26 -2.29 5.54
C VAL A 923 -13.86 -1.91 6.96
N ILE A 924 -14.63 -1.04 7.60
CA ILE A 924 -14.48 -0.78 9.03
C ILE A 924 -15.39 -1.78 9.73
N ALA A 925 -14.78 -2.86 10.24
CA ALA A 925 -15.46 -3.92 10.99
C ALA A 925 -15.20 -3.72 12.48
N ASP A 926 -16.26 -3.51 13.26
CA ASP A 926 -16.20 -3.26 14.71
C ASP A 926 -15.16 -2.18 15.09
N SER A 927 -15.27 -1.01 14.44
CA SER A 927 -14.35 0.13 14.58
C SER A 927 -12.90 -0.08 14.11
N ARG A 928 -12.60 -1.19 13.41
CA ARG A 928 -11.25 -1.50 12.89
C ARG A 928 -11.26 -1.66 11.38
N SER A 929 -10.32 -0.98 10.71
CA SER A 929 -10.12 -1.14 9.27
C SER A 929 -9.51 -2.51 8.94
N THR A 930 -10.13 -3.25 8.03
CA THR A 930 -9.64 -4.55 7.57
C THR A 930 -9.85 -4.72 6.07
N PHE A 931 -9.14 -5.66 5.47
CA PHE A 931 -9.27 -5.98 4.05
C PHE A 931 -10.66 -6.51 3.71
N MET A 932 -11.22 -6.03 2.60
CA MET A 932 -12.45 -6.51 1.99
C MET A 932 -12.15 -6.86 0.52
N SER A 933 -12.64 -8.01 0.07
CA SER A 933 -12.53 -8.38 -1.35
C SER A 933 -13.82 -8.06 -2.10
N SER A 934 -13.72 -7.79 -3.39
CA SER A 934 -14.87 -7.68 -4.28
C SER A 934 -14.87 -8.77 -5.34
N THR A 935 -16.06 -9.18 -5.77
CA THR A 935 -16.26 -10.21 -6.79
C THR A 935 -17.25 -9.71 -7.83
N ILE A 936 -16.88 -9.76 -9.11
CA ILE A 936 -17.79 -9.49 -10.23
C ILE A 936 -18.72 -10.69 -10.38
N ILE A 937 -20.02 -10.47 -10.17
CA ILE A 937 -21.05 -11.51 -10.31
C ILE A 937 -21.50 -11.51 -11.76
N LYS A 938 -21.09 -12.55 -12.50
CA LYS A 938 -21.50 -12.74 -13.90
C LYS A 938 -22.92 -13.27 -13.95
N ASP A 939 -23.76 -12.66 -14.78
CA ASP A 939 -25.07 -13.22 -15.12
C ASP A 939 -24.87 -14.39 -16.11
N ASN A 940 -25.01 -15.63 -15.62
CA ASN A 940 -24.84 -16.84 -16.43
C ASN A 940 -25.86 -16.95 -17.58
N ASN A 941 -26.94 -16.13 -17.58
CA ASN A 941 -27.93 -16.12 -18.67
C ASN A 941 -27.50 -15.27 -19.88
N LYS A 942 -26.33 -14.62 -19.85
CA LYS A 942 -25.78 -13.87 -20.98
C LYS A 942 -24.41 -14.42 -21.39
N SER A 943 -24.34 -14.98 -22.60
CA SER A 943 -23.10 -15.49 -23.19
C SER A 943 -22.02 -14.41 -23.23
N SER A 944 -20.80 -14.74 -22.80
CA SER A 944 -19.65 -13.83 -22.65
C SER A 944 -19.09 -13.26 -23.97
N SER A 945 -19.79 -13.45 -25.08
CA SER A 945 -19.42 -12.97 -26.42
C SER A 945 -20.40 -11.93 -26.98
N SER A 946 -21.42 -11.54 -26.22
CA SER A 946 -22.36 -10.50 -26.61
C SER A 946 -21.99 -9.18 -25.93
N SER A 947 -21.51 -8.21 -26.70
CA SER A 947 -21.15 -6.84 -26.29
C SER A 947 -22.35 -5.99 -25.81
N SER A 948 -23.34 -6.59 -25.16
CA SER A 948 -24.64 -5.98 -24.86
C SER A 948 -25.10 -6.26 -23.43
N SER A 949 -24.16 -6.40 -22.49
CA SER A 949 -24.52 -6.28 -21.07
C SER A 949 -24.55 -4.79 -20.73
N SER A 950 -25.73 -4.28 -20.39
CA SER A 950 -25.93 -2.90 -19.94
C SER A 950 -25.75 -2.74 -18.43
N SER A 951 -25.36 -3.79 -17.72
CA SER A 951 -25.31 -3.81 -16.26
C SER A 951 -24.19 -4.68 -15.71
N VAL A 952 -23.68 -4.30 -14.54
CA VAL A 952 -22.67 -5.03 -13.76
C VAL A 952 -23.15 -5.22 -12.32
N MET A 953 -22.86 -6.39 -11.75
CA MET A 953 -23.10 -6.69 -10.34
C MET A 953 -21.78 -6.92 -9.62
N LEU A 954 -21.59 -6.22 -8.50
CA LEU A 954 -20.40 -6.33 -7.66
C LEU A 954 -20.82 -6.84 -6.27
N GLY A 955 -20.30 -8.01 -5.89
CA GLY A 955 -20.41 -8.51 -4.52
C GLY A 955 -19.24 -8.06 -3.68
N LEU A 956 -19.50 -7.34 -2.59
CA LEU A 956 -18.51 -6.96 -1.59
C LEU A 956 -18.51 -8.00 -0.47
N ASN A 957 -17.42 -8.73 -0.29
CA ASN A 957 -17.30 -9.83 0.67
C ASN A 957 -16.79 -9.30 2.01
N LEU A 958 -17.70 -9.18 2.97
CA LEU A 958 -17.48 -8.62 4.30
C LEU A 958 -17.13 -9.72 5.30
N PRO A 959 -16.22 -9.46 6.26
CA PRO A 959 -15.95 -10.38 7.34
C PRO A 959 -17.17 -10.55 8.26
N HIS A 960 -17.05 -11.44 9.23
CA HIS A 960 -17.99 -11.48 10.35
C HIS A 960 -17.86 -10.18 11.16
N CYS A 961 -18.95 -9.45 11.37
CA CYS A 961 -18.90 -8.16 12.06
C CYS A 961 -20.21 -7.90 12.80
N LYS A 962 -20.13 -7.23 13.94
CA LYS A 962 -21.33 -6.65 14.58
C LYS A 962 -21.70 -5.35 13.90
N GLU A 963 -20.68 -4.57 13.52
CA GLU A 963 -20.80 -3.39 12.71
C GLU A 963 -19.86 -3.47 11.51
N CYS A 964 -20.40 -3.36 10.29
CA CYS A 964 -19.63 -3.21 9.06
C CYS A 964 -20.01 -1.90 8.38
N LEU A 965 -19.05 -0.99 8.22
CA LEU A 965 -19.20 0.23 7.44
C LEU A 965 -18.40 0.12 6.13
N ILE A 966 -18.98 0.56 5.02
CA ILE A 966 -18.40 0.55 3.67
C ILE A 966 -18.71 1.88 2.98
N ASP A 967 -17.72 2.50 2.34
CA ASP A 967 -17.86 3.80 1.68
C ASP A 967 -17.43 3.76 0.19
N PRO A 968 -18.27 3.25 -0.75
CA PRO A 968 -18.00 3.38 -2.17
C PRO A 968 -18.40 4.77 -2.70
N ASP A 969 -17.88 5.16 -3.86
CA ASP A 969 -18.25 6.40 -4.54
C ASP A 969 -18.42 6.21 -6.05
N PHE A 970 -19.24 7.07 -6.65
CA PHE A 970 -19.57 7.00 -8.08
C PHE A 970 -19.50 8.38 -8.72
N SER A 971 -18.98 8.43 -9.93
CA SER A 971 -18.89 9.63 -10.77
C SER A 971 -19.30 9.30 -12.20
N VAL A 972 -19.84 10.28 -12.92
CA VAL A 972 -20.08 10.17 -14.37
C VAL A 972 -19.10 11.11 -15.06
N LEU A 973 -18.21 10.52 -15.84
CA LEU A 973 -17.18 11.20 -16.62
C LEU A 973 -17.60 11.25 -18.10
N VAL A 974 -17.10 12.25 -18.84
CA VAL A 974 -17.10 12.22 -20.30
C VAL A 974 -15.86 11.48 -20.80
N SER A 975 -16.02 10.67 -21.83
CA SER A 975 -14.90 9.94 -22.43
C SER A 975 -14.06 10.86 -23.34
N PRO A 976 -12.80 10.52 -23.65
CA PRO A 976 -11.89 11.40 -24.40
C PRO A 976 -12.34 11.73 -25.82
N ASP A 977 -13.23 10.92 -26.38
CA ASP A 977 -13.81 11.05 -27.72
C ASP A 977 -15.12 11.87 -27.74
N PHE A 978 -15.60 12.35 -26.59
CA PHE A 978 -16.77 13.23 -26.48
C PHE A 978 -16.58 14.51 -27.31
N LYS A 979 -17.65 14.90 -28.00
CA LYS A 979 -17.76 16.12 -28.79
C LYS A 979 -18.90 16.98 -28.24
N GLU A 980 -18.56 18.20 -27.82
CA GLU A 980 -19.51 19.19 -27.29
C GLU A 980 -20.63 19.51 -28.29
N SER A 981 -20.25 19.81 -29.53
CA SER A 981 -21.16 20.00 -30.64
C SER A 981 -20.85 19.01 -31.75
N CYS A 982 -21.87 18.31 -32.23
CA CYS A 982 -21.77 17.70 -33.54
C CYS A 982 -21.66 18.86 -34.53
N ASN A 983 -20.43 19.21 -34.95
CA ASN A 983 -20.26 20.10 -36.08
C ASN A 983 -21.14 19.52 -37.19
N GLU A 984 -22.15 20.27 -37.62
CA GLU A 984 -22.71 20.12 -38.95
C GLU A 984 -21.57 20.47 -39.91
N SER A 985 -20.56 19.61 -40.01
CA SER A 985 -19.54 19.70 -41.04
C SER A 985 -20.28 19.36 -42.32
N THR A 986 -20.86 20.41 -42.90
CA THR A 986 -20.96 20.69 -44.31
C THR A 986 -20.99 19.41 -45.10
N ASN A 987 -22.21 18.90 -45.36
CA ASN A 987 -22.53 17.88 -46.36
C ASN A 987 -21.30 17.61 -47.25
N LYS A 988 -20.41 16.70 -46.83
CA LYS A 988 -19.27 16.30 -47.66
C LYS A 988 -19.95 15.55 -48.77
N ASN A 989 -20.23 16.26 -49.86
CA ASN A 989 -21.14 15.85 -50.92
C ASN A 989 -20.88 14.37 -51.21
N LYS A 990 -21.83 13.49 -50.86
CA LYS A 990 -21.72 12.03 -50.98
C LYS A 990 -21.30 11.56 -52.39
N TRP A 991 -21.40 12.46 -53.37
CA TRP A 991 -20.91 12.37 -54.74
C TRP A 991 -19.38 12.31 -54.90
N LEU A 992 -18.58 12.88 -53.99
CA LEU A 992 -17.12 13.03 -54.18
C LEU A 992 -16.38 11.69 -54.26
N ILE A 993 -16.68 10.73 -53.38
CA ILE A 993 -16.02 9.41 -53.36
C ILE A 993 -16.35 8.61 -54.63
N PRO A 994 -17.62 8.46 -55.06
CA PRO A 994 -17.94 7.86 -56.35
C PRO A 994 -17.20 8.52 -57.51
N VAL A 995 -17.09 9.85 -57.55
CA VAL A 995 -16.46 10.54 -58.68
C VAL A 995 -14.93 10.43 -58.68
N VAL A 996 -14.30 10.51 -57.50
CA VAL A 996 -12.84 10.35 -57.38
C VAL A 996 -12.41 8.91 -57.71
N VAL A 997 -13.26 7.91 -57.49
CA VAL A 997 -12.95 6.52 -57.86
C VAL A 997 -13.33 6.21 -59.31
N VAL A 998 -14.50 6.65 -59.78
CA VAL A 998 -15.01 6.27 -61.11
C VAL A 998 -14.28 7.02 -62.23
N VAL A 999 -13.95 8.30 -62.07
CA VAL A 999 -13.31 9.08 -63.15
C VAL A 999 -11.92 8.55 -63.54
N PRO A 1000 -11.01 8.21 -62.60
CA PRO A 1000 -9.71 7.62 -62.97
C PRO A 1000 -9.83 6.23 -63.58
N VAL A 1001 -10.76 5.39 -63.10
CA VAL A 1001 -10.97 4.04 -63.65
C VAL A 1001 -11.46 4.12 -65.09
N VAL A 1002 -12.43 5.00 -65.37
CA VAL A 1002 -12.92 5.24 -66.74
C VAL A 1002 -11.81 5.84 -67.62
N GLY A 1003 -11.01 6.78 -67.09
CA GLY A 1003 -9.86 7.35 -67.79
C GLY A 1003 -8.81 6.31 -68.18
N CYS A 1004 -8.43 5.44 -67.24
CA CYS A 1004 -7.49 4.34 -67.49
C CYS A 1004 -8.03 3.35 -68.54
N ALA A 1005 -9.32 3.01 -68.49
CA ALA A 1005 -9.94 2.12 -69.46
C ALA A 1005 -9.93 2.69 -70.89
N VAL A 1006 -10.19 3.99 -71.04
CA VAL A 1006 -10.14 4.71 -72.33
C VAL A 1006 -8.70 4.78 -72.86
N ILE A 1007 -7.72 5.11 -72.02
CA ILE A 1007 -6.31 5.16 -72.42
C ILE A 1007 -5.82 3.77 -72.87
N ALA A 1008 -6.18 2.71 -72.14
CA ALA A 1008 -5.82 1.34 -72.50
C ALA A 1008 -6.42 0.92 -73.85
N THR A 1009 -7.70 1.22 -74.09
CA THR A 1009 -8.36 0.91 -75.37
C THR A 1009 -7.75 1.69 -76.55
N ILE A 1010 -7.46 2.98 -76.39
CA ILE A 1010 -6.77 3.78 -77.42
C ILE A 1010 -5.37 3.23 -77.70
N SER A 1011 -4.61 2.87 -76.66
CA SER A 1011 -3.27 2.32 -76.79
C SER A 1011 -3.26 0.99 -77.54
N ILE A 1012 -4.22 0.11 -77.26
CA ILE A 1012 -4.39 -1.17 -77.96
C ILE A 1012 -4.74 -0.94 -79.44
N LEU A 1013 -5.64 -0.01 -79.75
CA LEU A 1013 -6.02 0.33 -81.13
C LEU A 1013 -4.84 0.92 -81.92
N MET A 1014 -4.07 1.83 -81.31
CA MET A 1014 -2.86 2.39 -81.92
C MET A 1014 -1.79 1.32 -82.15
N TYR A 1015 -1.59 0.42 -81.19
CA TYR A 1015 -0.65 -0.70 -81.33
C TYR A 1015 -1.06 -1.65 -82.46
N ARG A 1016 -2.35 -1.99 -82.59
CA ARG A 1016 -2.85 -2.81 -83.72
C ARG A 1016 -2.64 -2.12 -85.05
N LYS A 1017 -2.93 -0.82 -85.16
CA LYS A 1017 -2.77 -0.05 -86.41
C LYS A 1017 -1.31 0.09 -86.84
N ASN A 1018 -0.40 0.27 -85.89
CA ASN A 1018 1.03 0.49 -86.15
C ASN A 1018 1.91 -0.77 -85.97
N ARG A 1019 1.33 -1.96 -85.76
CA ARG A 1019 2.06 -3.19 -85.44
C ARG A 1019 3.19 -3.48 -86.44
N TYR A 1020 2.92 -3.35 -87.74
CA TYR A 1020 3.91 -3.58 -88.79
C TYR A 1020 5.02 -2.52 -88.78
N ARG A 1021 4.70 -1.23 -88.54
CA ARG A 1021 5.71 -0.16 -88.41
C ARG A 1021 6.61 -0.35 -87.18
N ILE A 1022 6.04 -0.77 -86.05
CA ILE A 1022 6.80 -1.05 -84.82
C ILE A 1022 7.73 -2.26 -85.03
N GLN A 1023 7.27 -3.31 -85.72
CA GLN A 1023 8.10 -4.47 -86.04
C GLN A 1023 9.23 -4.11 -87.03
N LEU A 1024 8.95 -3.27 -88.04
CA LEU A 1024 9.98 -2.77 -88.96
C LEU A 1024 11.05 -1.91 -88.26
N LEU A 1025 10.66 -1.11 -87.25
CA LEU A 1025 11.62 -0.36 -86.42
C LEU A 1025 12.53 -1.29 -85.62
N LYS A 1026 12.01 -2.39 -85.06
CA LYS A 1026 12.81 -3.41 -84.35
C LYS A 1026 13.82 -4.14 -85.26
N LEU A 1027 13.53 -4.27 -86.56
CA LEU A 1027 14.46 -4.88 -87.52
C LEU A 1027 15.61 -3.94 -87.91
N ARG A 1028 15.44 -2.62 -87.85
CA ARG A 1028 16.52 -1.65 -88.15
C ARG A 1028 17.57 -1.56 -87.06
N THR A 1029 17.24 -1.89 -85.82
CA THR A 1029 18.19 -1.88 -84.69
C THR A 1029 19.21 -3.02 -84.70
N PHE A 1030 19.09 -4.00 -85.60
CA PHE A 1030 20.03 -5.14 -85.70
C PHE A 1030 21.12 -4.99 -86.77
N LYS A 1031 21.25 -3.83 -87.44
CA LYS A 1031 22.28 -3.60 -88.48
C LYS A 1031 23.20 -2.39 -88.24
N LYS A 1032 23.29 -1.91 -87.00
CA LYS A 1032 24.43 -1.12 -86.52
C LYS A 1032 25.08 -1.90 -85.40
#